data_AF-A0A1G7HQW2-F1
#
_entry.id   AF-A0A1G7HQW2-F1
#
_cell.length_a   1.000
_cell.length_b   1.000
_cell.length_c   1.000
_cell.angle_alpha   90.00
_cell.angle_beta   90.00
_cell.angle_gamma   90.00
#
_symmetry.space_group_name_H-M   'P 1'
#
loop_
_entity.id
_entity.type
_entity.pdbx_description
1 polymer ?
#
loop_
_entity_poly.entity_id
_entity_poly.type
_entity_poly.pdbx_seq_one_letter_code
_entity_poly.pdbx_strand_id
1 'polypeptide(L)'
;MRETAISVVSAQPLWRLLTRAPALGVWAVLYPLAARYGISTRDVYAHISDFVREDFSETSSRNDLKSRFRRAARHLGLPVSGNEPTDLFFAPLGPAHSQHPDLARAFVGAALHVGPPAIEDTPAARAWQRRAVRDRCPTLTRLHAAIDFDRSAYCARRFEAWRRGIDPQGEAEKRLFEAYDVAARLFGRTRADLVGPPRVFWTGGHLALEAEASRMTQRIKTGLFPTQMSGSQRLRIAPPWPGKVAWSAGNIHQDVPFAPAPGEVLLFDADSGAFLTRVTRSEDAADIAALHLVALSRSPFRCASFGDAILSADPGIFVAWVETGETLRFEDRSDLTLHTPTDAALWIDGTALGRDGSHALFSCDGGLVLRIDPEIGGQGRIVRARHEGETRFVSIRVGADGLATLPFADFGLDVAADPRPVLFEVLAPGAAGDLEARAELSTTCWIWPGIAAPQGDLEDAPLPATFDPARSAGLTVGPRTVSVDPRSDMEAPILALRREGDTREFRLAARSEKLWHCRIATGERHYVPRGATLTLGHENRHDTLLLRSPDRDAALLVLGKEKRRPFLQRQSLEIGASELEMQEGGDDRIALRRAEGRVDLLARIRRLDDPAAMSVDKSDDALRLVFAPTRPLDALRLRIEDTQGHAREGDHTFGRHPAPNAPLDGVRVDNEMEAGRIAVTIDKRRHRGPARAMLLVRTGGEEDFTPLRDATGAPVALGLPGEMNDPALRDLLQLARFLSDPEPDALGGQLSAAIAPAYEAAFAPFARSGMLSPVKSVLGVSRQDGEPPRHDLAGVAPWLFEAPLHAYAGLPESSGLSPLDRMKDIPAPAAAPSVHGDTPAADWLERLGSDDAIPPGLDAAALQHAFRILRFRLNETDLRILKGQGTQASTARLLCDTHVAELDLLRSFDQGGGGDPRPARFAALIERFARACAARRAAAFIDDIEFRTGLSRHEVGQVLTLILRAGVEFFVYFRALWTRAIEQDVSA
;
A
#
# COMPACT_ATOMS: atom_id res chain seq x y z
N MET A 1 40.17 -14.87 -33.78
CA MET A 1 39.40 -16.13 -33.61
C MET A 1 38.46 -16.43 -34.80
N ARG A 2 37.62 -15.50 -35.26
CA ARG A 2 36.72 -15.70 -36.43
C ARG A 2 37.47 -15.98 -37.74
N GLU A 3 38.48 -15.20 -38.09
CA GLU A 3 39.29 -15.43 -39.32
C GLU A 3 39.97 -16.79 -39.30
N THR A 4 40.45 -17.21 -38.12
CA THR A 4 41.01 -18.54 -37.88
C THR A 4 39.96 -19.64 -38.10
N ALA A 5 38.74 -19.47 -37.59
CA ALA A 5 37.64 -20.42 -37.79
C ALA A 5 37.24 -20.53 -39.27
N ILE A 6 37.16 -19.40 -40.00
CA ILE A 6 36.89 -19.37 -41.44
C ILE A 6 37.98 -20.13 -42.22
N SER A 7 39.25 -19.90 -41.87
CA SER A 7 40.38 -20.59 -42.47
C SER A 7 40.32 -22.11 -42.25
N VAL A 8 40.01 -22.55 -41.03
CA VAL A 8 39.87 -23.98 -40.69
C VAL A 8 38.71 -24.63 -41.43
N VAL A 9 37.55 -23.96 -41.51
CA VAL A 9 36.39 -24.47 -42.25
C VAL A 9 36.70 -24.63 -43.74
N SER A 10 37.43 -23.69 -44.33
CA SER A 10 37.79 -23.73 -45.75
C SER A 10 38.83 -24.82 -46.09
N ALA A 11 39.50 -25.39 -45.07
CA ALA A 11 40.60 -26.34 -45.22
C ALA A 11 40.26 -27.78 -44.81
N GLN A 12 39.03 -28.05 -44.33
CA GLN A 12 38.59 -29.38 -43.88
C GLN A 12 37.23 -29.74 -44.48
N PRO A 13 37.00 -31.01 -44.84
CA PRO A 13 35.67 -31.47 -45.26
C PRO A 13 34.62 -31.26 -44.16
N LEU A 14 33.44 -30.76 -44.54
CA LEU A 14 32.36 -30.40 -43.63
C LEU A 14 31.90 -31.58 -42.77
N TRP A 15 31.87 -32.78 -43.34
CA TRP A 15 31.48 -33.98 -42.60
C TRP A 15 32.41 -34.30 -41.41
N ARG A 16 33.71 -33.99 -41.56
CA ARG A 16 34.71 -34.21 -40.50
C ARG A 16 34.49 -33.22 -39.37
N LEU A 17 34.15 -31.97 -39.71
CA LEU A 17 33.78 -30.94 -38.75
C LEU A 17 32.52 -31.32 -37.97
N LEU A 18 31.45 -31.73 -38.67
CA LEU A 18 30.20 -32.15 -38.01
C LEU A 18 30.36 -33.36 -37.07
N THR A 19 31.38 -34.19 -37.28
CA THR A 19 31.60 -35.40 -36.46
C THR A 19 32.62 -35.17 -35.34
N ARG A 20 33.71 -34.44 -35.58
CA ARG A 20 34.83 -34.27 -34.64
C ARG A 20 34.83 -32.93 -33.90
N ALA A 21 34.20 -31.91 -34.49
CA ALA A 21 34.09 -30.57 -33.93
C ALA A 21 32.67 -30.03 -34.20
N PRO A 22 31.61 -30.67 -33.64
CA PRO A 22 30.23 -30.44 -34.03
C PRO A 22 29.80 -28.97 -33.93
N ALA A 23 30.29 -28.22 -32.93
CA ALA A 23 30.02 -26.78 -32.81
C ALA A 23 30.54 -25.97 -34.01
N LEU A 24 31.78 -26.24 -34.46
CA LEU A 24 32.37 -25.59 -35.62
C LEU A 24 31.69 -26.02 -36.93
N GLY A 25 31.31 -27.30 -37.05
CA GLY A 25 30.58 -27.82 -38.20
C GLY A 25 29.16 -27.24 -38.34
N VAL A 26 28.41 -27.14 -37.23
CA VAL A 26 27.09 -26.48 -37.21
C VAL A 26 27.23 -25.00 -37.53
N TRP A 27 28.20 -24.31 -36.93
CA TRP A 27 28.50 -22.91 -37.25
C TRP A 27 28.84 -22.69 -38.72
N ALA A 28 29.62 -23.59 -39.34
CA ALA A 28 30.01 -23.50 -40.75
C ALA A 28 28.82 -23.54 -41.72
N VAL A 29 27.75 -24.27 -41.37
CA VAL A 29 26.51 -24.33 -42.16
C VAL A 29 25.66 -23.08 -41.94
N LEU A 30 25.54 -22.62 -40.69
CA LEU A 30 24.65 -21.53 -40.31
C LEU A 30 25.20 -20.14 -40.67
N TYR A 31 26.49 -19.91 -40.43
CA TYR A 31 27.14 -18.61 -40.65
C TYR A 31 26.92 -17.99 -42.05
N PRO A 32 27.14 -18.70 -43.17
CA PRO A 32 26.90 -18.12 -44.50
C PRO A 32 25.44 -17.77 -44.75
N LEU A 33 24.50 -18.53 -44.16
CA LEU A 33 23.07 -18.22 -44.22
C LEU A 33 22.75 -16.93 -43.45
N ALA A 34 23.25 -16.76 -42.23
CA ALA A 34 23.06 -15.50 -41.49
C ALA A 34 23.61 -14.28 -42.26
N ALA A 35 24.77 -14.44 -42.90
CA ALA A 35 25.50 -13.33 -43.50
C ALA A 35 25.02 -12.94 -44.91
N ARG A 36 24.51 -13.87 -45.72
CA ARG A 36 24.24 -13.65 -47.15
C ARG A 36 22.79 -13.89 -47.57
N TYR A 37 22.05 -14.72 -46.82
CA TYR A 37 20.67 -15.07 -47.19
C TYR A 37 19.76 -13.83 -47.20
N GLY A 38 19.06 -13.60 -48.31
CA GLY A 38 18.15 -12.47 -48.49
C GLY A 38 18.84 -11.13 -48.78
N ILE A 39 20.18 -11.05 -48.68
CA ILE A 39 20.98 -9.89 -49.11
C ILE A 39 21.37 -10.06 -50.59
N SER A 40 21.91 -11.22 -50.97
CA SER A 40 22.31 -11.50 -52.36
C SER A 40 21.29 -12.36 -53.10
N THR A 41 20.96 -13.54 -52.56
CA THR A 41 19.96 -14.45 -53.13
C THR A 41 19.17 -15.16 -52.02
N ARG A 42 18.07 -15.83 -52.39
CA ARG A 42 17.28 -16.69 -51.50
C ARG A 42 17.62 -18.19 -51.63
N ASP A 43 18.72 -18.53 -52.30
CA ASP A 43 19.18 -19.92 -52.44
C ASP A 43 19.99 -20.35 -51.21
N VAL A 44 19.51 -21.37 -50.49
CA VAL A 44 20.13 -21.85 -49.24
C VAL A 44 21.43 -22.60 -49.52
N TYR A 45 21.44 -23.48 -50.51
CA TYR A 45 22.55 -24.41 -50.71
C TYR A 45 23.72 -23.77 -51.44
N ALA A 46 23.45 -22.77 -52.30
CA ALA A 46 24.49 -21.96 -52.93
C ALA A 46 25.38 -21.26 -51.89
N HIS A 47 24.78 -20.62 -50.88
CA HIS A 47 25.56 -19.93 -49.83
C HIS A 47 26.41 -20.87 -48.98
N ILE A 48 25.90 -22.08 -48.68
CA ILE A 48 26.66 -23.09 -47.93
C ILE A 48 27.83 -23.58 -48.82
N SER A 49 27.53 -23.98 -50.06
CA SER A 49 28.48 -24.48 -51.05
C SER A 49 29.66 -23.53 -51.25
N ASP A 50 29.37 -22.25 -51.47
CA ASP A 50 30.39 -21.21 -51.66
C ASP A 50 31.31 -21.04 -50.44
N PHE A 51 30.77 -21.22 -49.24
CA PHE A 51 31.52 -21.00 -48.00
C PHE A 51 32.39 -22.19 -47.62
N VAL A 52 31.85 -23.42 -47.69
CA VAL A 52 32.61 -24.64 -47.32
C VAL A 52 33.39 -25.24 -48.49
N ARG A 53 33.20 -24.73 -49.72
CA ARG A 53 33.82 -25.20 -50.96
C ARG A 53 33.46 -26.66 -51.31
N GLU A 54 32.22 -27.06 -51.05
CA GLU A 54 31.67 -28.39 -51.40
C GLU A 54 30.39 -28.22 -52.22
N ASP A 55 30.16 -29.07 -53.22
CA ASP A 55 28.98 -28.97 -54.10
C ASP A 55 27.74 -29.64 -53.49
N PHE A 56 26.64 -28.87 -53.38
CA PHE A 56 25.32 -29.33 -52.93
C PHE A 56 24.24 -29.14 -54.01
N SER A 57 24.61 -29.19 -55.29
CA SER A 57 23.69 -29.15 -56.43
C SER A 57 22.78 -30.39 -56.48
N GLU A 58 23.29 -31.57 -56.10
CA GLU A 58 22.56 -32.84 -56.10
C GLU A 58 21.69 -33.08 -54.84
N THR A 59 20.56 -33.78 -55.02
CA THR A 59 19.61 -34.10 -53.93
C THR A 59 20.21 -35.07 -52.89
N SER A 60 21.03 -36.02 -53.33
CA SER A 60 21.77 -36.98 -52.48
C SER A 60 22.70 -36.25 -51.48
N SER A 61 23.52 -35.33 -51.98
CA SER A 61 24.46 -34.52 -51.18
C SER A 61 23.73 -33.61 -50.20
N ARG A 62 22.59 -33.01 -50.61
CA ARG A 62 21.73 -32.23 -49.70
C ARG A 62 21.20 -33.09 -48.55
N ASN A 63 20.71 -34.30 -48.83
CA ASN A 63 20.15 -35.18 -47.81
C ASN A 63 21.21 -35.70 -46.83
N ASP A 64 22.42 -35.99 -47.30
CA ASP A 64 23.55 -36.36 -46.43
C ASP A 64 23.94 -35.22 -45.49
N LEU A 65 24.06 -33.99 -46.02
CA LEU A 65 24.28 -32.79 -45.22
C LEU A 65 23.20 -32.61 -44.14
N LYS A 66 21.92 -32.69 -44.52
CA LYS A 66 20.79 -32.55 -43.58
C LYS A 66 20.88 -33.57 -42.44
N SER A 67 21.17 -34.83 -42.76
CA SER A 67 21.27 -35.92 -41.79
C SER A 67 22.42 -35.70 -40.79
N ARG A 68 23.62 -35.37 -41.30
CA ARG A 68 24.80 -35.13 -40.45
C ARG A 68 24.66 -33.87 -39.61
N PHE A 69 24.13 -32.80 -40.19
CA PHE A 69 23.83 -31.57 -39.46
C PHE A 69 22.87 -31.84 -38.29
N ARG A 70 21.76 -32.54 -38.54
CA ARG A 70 20.77 -32.87 -37.50
C ARG A 70 21.39 -33.63 -36.33
N ARG A 71 22.23 -34.63 -36.63
CA ARG A 71 22.92 -35.41 -35.61
C ARG A 71 23.87 -34.54 -34.78
N ALA A 72 24.67 -33.71 -35.43
CA ALA A 72 25.59 -32.80 -34.76
C ALA A 72 24.85 -31.76 -33.90
N ALA A 73 23.79 -31.14 -34.44
CA ALA A 73 22.99 -30.13 -33.76
C ALA A 73 22.27 -30.70 -32.51
N ARG A 74 21.64 -31.88 -32.61
CA ARG A 74 21.01 -32.54 -31.45
C ARG A 74 22.02 -32.90 -30.37
N HIS A 75 23.22 -33.30 -30.75
CA HIS A 75 24.30 -33.56 -29.79
C HIS A 75 24.73 -32.29 -29.01
N LEU A 76 24.62 -31.11 -29.63
CA LEU A 76 24.85 -29.82 -28.98
C LEU A 76 23.64 -29.31 -28.18
N GLY A 77 22.55 -30.07 -28.09
CA GLY A 77 21.32 -29.66 -27.42
C GLY A 77 20.41 -28.75 -28.24
N LEU A 78 20.62 -28.63 -29.56
CA LEU A 78 19.72 -27.88 -30.44
C LEU A 78 18.52 -28.75 -30.85
N PRO A 79 17.27 -28.34 -30.57
CA PRO A 79 16.05 -29.13 -30.85
C PRO A 79 15.64 -29.11 -32.33
N VAL A 80 16.58 -29.42 -33.24
CA VAL A 80 16.30 -29.40 -34.68
C VAL A 80 15.40 -30.57 -35.10
N SER A 81 14.32 -30.25 -35.79
CA SER A 81 13.33 -31.17 -36.35
C SER A 81 13.13 -30.90 -37.85
N GLY A 82 12.45 -31.81 -38.54
CA GLY A 82 12.14 -31.65 -39.96
C GLY A 82 13.30 -31.88 -40.95
N ASN A 83 12.96 -31.85 -42.24
CA ASN A 83 13.89 -31.98 -43.38
C ASN A 83 13.92 -30.73 -44.26
N GLU A 84 13.03 -29.77 -44.01
CA GLU A 84 12.97 -28.51 -44.76
C GLU A 84 14.02 -27.52 -44.25
N PRO A 85 14.62 -26.69 -45.13
CA PRO A 85 15.65 -25.73 -44.72
C PRO A 85 15.20 -24.77 -43.62
N THR A 86 13.92 -24.38 -43.59
CA THR A 86 13.37 -23.46 -42.58
C THR A 86 13.52 -24.04 -41.17
N ASP A 87 13.01 -25.24 -40.93
CA ASP A 87 13.04 -25.88 -39.60
C ASP A 87 14.43 -26.41 -39.25
N LEU A 88 15.20 -26.83 -40.26
CA LEU A 88 16.49 -27.46 -40.03
C LEU A 88 17.64 -26.47 -39.88
N PHE A 89 17.69 -25.39 -40.68
CA PHE A 89 18.80 -24.45 -40.69
C PHE A 89 18.41 -23.07 -40.17
N PHE A 90 17.27 -22.50 -40.59
CA PHE A 90 16.91 -21.13 -40.20
C PHE A 90 16.38 -21.03 -38.77
N ALA A 91 15.69 -22.06 -38.28
CA ALA A 91 15.26 -22.12 -36.88
C ALA A 91 16.46 -22.04 -35.91
N PRO A 92 17.52 -22.88 -36.01
CA PRO A 92 18.70 -22.77 -35.14
C PRO A 92 19.67 -21.63 -35.50
N LEU A 93 19.54 -20.99 -36.67
CA LEU A 93 20.35 -19.85 -37.08
C LEU A 93 20.10 -18.62 -36.20
N GLY A 94 18.84 -18.43 -35.80
CA GLY A 94 18.32 -17.13 -35.39
C GLY A 94 17.98 -16.23 -36.60
N PRO A 95 17.53 -14.99 -36.34
CA PRO A 95 17.19 -14.03 -37.38
C PRO A 95 18.39 -13.75 -38.30
N ALA A 96 18.23 -13.91 -39.61
CA ALA A 96 19.28 -13.57 -40.56
C ALA A 96 19.52 -12.05 -40.57
N HIS A 97 20.72 -11.60 -40.97
CA HIS A 97 21.03 -10.17 -40.98
C HIS A 97 20.06 -9.34 -41.84
N SER A 98 19.54 -9.91 -42.94
CA SER A 98 18.51 -9.29 -43.79
C SER A 98 17.18 -9.04 -43.06
N GLN A 99 16.90 -9.77 -41.98
CA GLN A 99 15.65 -9.71 -41.21
C GLN A 99 15.75 -8.82 -39.97
N HIS A 100 16.96 -8.36 -39.59
CA HIS A 100 17.13 -7.47 -38.43
C HIS A 100 16.25 -6.21 -38.50
N PRO A 101 16.09 -5.52 -39.66
CA PRO A 101 15.22 -4.35 -39.73
C PRO A 101 13.73 -4.66 -39.52
N ASP A 102 13.26 -5.84 -39.92
CA ASP A 102 11.87 -6.28 -39.68
C ASP A 102 11.67 -6.62 -38.20
N LEU A 103 12.59 -7.39 -37.63
CA LEU A 103 12.58 -7.74 -36.20
C LEU A 103 12.63 -6.49 -35.32
N ALA A 104 13.51 -5.54 -35.64
CA ALA A 104 13.66 -4.29 -34.92
C ALA A 104 12.37 -3.46 -34.91
N ARG A 105 11.71 -3.35 -36.07
CA ARG A 105 10.40 -2.67 -36.16
C ARG A 105 9.31 -3.40 -35.39
N ALA A 106 9.30 -4.74 -35.43
CA ALA A 106 8.34 -5.54 -34.67
C ALA A 106 8.52 -5.34 -33.15
N PHE A 107 9.75 -5.39 -32.65
CA PHE A 107 10.05 -5.29 -31.23
C PHE A 107 9.87 -3.87 -30.69
N VAL A 108 10.33 -2.84 -31.39
CA VAL A 108 10.07 -1.44 -30.99
C VAL A 108 8.56 -1.16 -31.02
N GLY A 109 7.86 -1.61 -32.06
CA GLY A 109 6.41 -1.46 -32.17
C GLY A 109 5.63 -2.24 -31.11
N ALA A 110 6.13 -3.41 -30.69
CA ALA A 110 5.56 -4.18 -29.57
C ALA A 110 5.84 -3.48 -28.24
N ALA A 111 7.07 -3.03 -28.00
CA ALA A 111 7.45 -2.33 -26.77
C ALA A 111 6.60 -1.07 -26.52
N LEU A 112 6.27 -0.33 -27.59
CA LEU A 112 5.40 0.84 -27.51
C LEU A 112 3.92 0.50 -27.24
N HIS A 113 3.46 -0.69 -27.59
CA HIS A 113 2.03 -1.06 -27.53
C HIS A 113 1.66 -1.97 -26.37
N VAL A 114 2.50 -2.95 -26.07
CA VAL A 114 2.28 -3.94 -25.00
C VAL A 114 3.33 -3.86 -23.88
N GLY A 115 4.33 -2.98 -24.03
CA GLY A 115 5.43 -2.82 -23.07
C GLY A 115 6.66 -3.65 -23.41
N PRO A 116 7.80 -3.36 -22.77
CA PRO A 116 9.04 -4.12 -22.97
C PRO A 116 8.89 -5.57 -22.45
N PRO A 117 9.74 -6.51 -22.91
CA PRO A 117 9.70 -7.89 -22.44
C PRO A 117 10.05 -7.97 -20.94
N ALA A 118 9.34 -8.83 -20.20
CA ALA A 118 9.67 -9.18 -18.82
C ALA A 118 10.86 -10.16 -18.78
N ILE A 119 12.09 -9.64 -18.77
CA ILE A 119 13.32 -10.45 -18.85
C ILE A 119 13.68 -11.16 -17.54
N GLU A 120 12.96 -10.86 -16.45
CA GLU A 120 13.11 -11.53 -15.16
C GLU A 120 12.65 -12.99 -15.21
N ASP A 121 11.78 -13.31 -16.19
CA ASP A 121 11.20 -14.63 -16.41
C ASP A 121 11.31 -15.04 -17.90
N THR A 122 11.96 -16.17 -18.16
CA THR A 122 12.23 -16.62 -19.54
C THR A 122 10.95 -16.98 -20.31
N PRO A 123 10.00 -17.78 -19.76
CA PRO A 123 8.67 -17.98 -20.34
C PRO A 123 7.96 -16.69 -20.76
N ALA A 124 7.86 -15.69 -19.88
CA ALA A 124 7.20 -14.42 -20.19
C ALA A 124 7.90 -13.65 -21.34
N ALA A 125 9.23 -13.54 -21.30
CA ALA A 125 10.01 -12.92 -22.37
C ALA A 125 9.85 -13.65 -23.71
N ARG A 126 9.77 -14.99 -23.69
CA ARG A 126 9.57 -15.83 -24.88
C ARG A 126 8.19 -15.60 -25.50
N ALA A 127 7.15 -15.62 -24.68
CA ALA A 127 5.78 -15.34 -25.12
C ALA A 127 5.68 -13.94 -25.75
N TRP A 128 6.36 -12.95 -25.15
CA TRP A 128 6.42 -11.59 -25.68
C TRP A 128 7.06 -11.52 -27.08
N GLN A 129 8.24 -12.11 -27.30
CA GLN A 129 8.89 -12.03 -28.62
C GLN A 129 8.12 -12.77 -29.72
N ARG A 130 7.54 -13.93 -29.39
CA ARG A 130 6.71 -14.71 -30.32
C ARG A 130 5.50 -13.89 -30.74
N ARG A 131 4.81 -13.27 -29.77
CA ARG A 131 3.68 -12.38 -30.04
C ARG A 131 4.10 -11.17 -30.88
N ALA A 132 5.20 -10.51 -30.54
CA ALA A 132 5.70 -9.34 -31.27
C ALA A 132 5.91 -9.65 -32.76
N VAL A 133 6.54 -10.78 -33.08
CA VAL A 133 6.79 -11.21 -34.46
C VAL A 133 5.53 -11.72 -35.15
N ARG A 134 4.67 -12.47 -34.45
CA ARG A 134 3.42 -12.98 -35.01
C ARG A 134 2.47 -11.87 -35.44
N ASP A 135 2.32 -10.86 -34.58
CA ASP A 135 1.36 -9.79 -34.79
C ASP A 135 1.88 -8.75 -35.81
N ARG A 136 3.21 -8.51 -35.86
CA ARG A 136 3.80 -7.44 -36.70
C ARG A 136 4.47 -7.94 -37.98
N CYS A 137 4.84 -9.21 -38.07
CA CYS A 137 5.52 -9.82 -39.21
C CYS A 137 4.85 -11.11 -39.70
N PRO A 138 3.52 -11.15 -39.95
CA PRO A 138 2.78 -12.39 -40.16
C PRO A 138 3.22 -13.21 -41.39
N THR A 139 3.86 -12.59 -42.38
CA THR A 139 4.28 -13.27 -43.63
C THR A 139 5.72 -13.81 -43.61
N LEU A 140 6.50 -13.52 -42.57
CA LEU A 140 7.93 -13.85 -42.51
C LEU A 140 8.19 -15.22 -41.86
N THR A 141 7.78 -16.31 -42.52
CA THR A 141 7.82 -17.68 -41.97
C THR A 141 9.18 -18.11 -41.39
N ARG A 142 10.31 -17.72 -42.00
CA ARG A 142 11.65 -18.04 -41.47
C ARG A 142 12.01 -17.25 -40.21
N LEU A 143 11.49 -16.02 -40.09
CA LEU A 143 11.66 -15.24 -38.87
C LEU A 143 10.82 -15.83 -37.73
N HIS A 144 9.59 -16.29 -38.03
CA HIS A 144 8.77 -17.04 -37.07
C HIS A 144 9.50 -18.28 -36.59
N ALA A 145 9.98 -19.12 -37.50
CA ALA A 145 10.72 -20.33 -37.14
C ALA A 145 11.94 -20.05 -36.25
N ALA A 146 12.69 -18.96 -36.51
CA ALA A 146 13.82 -18.56 -35.68
C ALA A 146 13.41 -18.10 -34.27
N ILE A 147 12.32 -17.32 -34.16
CA ILE A 147 11.82 -16.79 -32.88
C ILE A 147 11.12 -17.88 -32.06
N ASP A 148 10.42 -18.80 -32.71
CA ASP A 148 9.80 -19.96 -32.07
C ASP A 148 10.84 -20.94 -31.53
N PHE A 149 11.96 -21.10 -32.25
CA PHE A 149 13.09 -21.93 -31.84
C PHE A 149 13.90 -21.35 -30.68
N ASP A 150 13.91 -20.03 -30.50
CA ASP A 150 14.62 -19.36 -29.41
C ASP A 150 13.93 -19.59 -28.05
N ARG A 151 14.27 -20.73 -27.43
CA ARG A 151 13.81 -21.10 -26.09
C ARG A 151 14.39 -20.22 -24.99
N SER A 152 15.50 -19.53 -25.23
CA SER A 152 16.14 -18.68 -24.22
C SER A 152 15.63 -17.24 -24.16
N ALA A 153 14.66 -16.89 -25.02
CA ALA A 153 14.21 -15.52 -25.25
C ALA A 153 15.39 -14.56 -25.51
N TYR A 154 16.43 -15.05 -26.20
CA TYR A 154 17.65 -14.32 -26.49
C TYR A 154 17.35 -12.99 -27.18
N CYS A 155 16.50 -12.98 -28.21
CA CYS A 155 16.18 -11.75 -28.93
C CYS A 155 15.53 -10.70 -28.01
N ALA A 156 14.56 -11.10 -27.18
CA ALA A 156 13.92 -10.22 -26.20
C ALA A 156 14.93 -9.66 -25.17
N ARG A 157 15.82 -10.52 -24.66
CA ARG A 157 16.87 -10.12 -23.70
C ARG A 157 17.86 -9.13 -24.30
N ARG A 158 18.27 -9.32 -25.56
CA ARG A 158 19.17 -8.39 -26.25
C ARG A 158 18.49 -7.07 -26.61
N PHE A 159 17.20 -7.08 -26.92
CA PHE A 159 16.41 -5.85 -27.06
C PHE A 159 16.40 -5.04 -25.76
N GLU A 160 16.16 -5.70 -24.62
CA GLU A 160 16.17 -5.04 -23.31
C GLU A 160 17.58 -4.53 -22.94
N ALA A 161 18.63 -5.28 -23.29
CA ALA A 161 20.02 -4.83 -23.13
C ALA A 161 20.30 -3.53 -23.91
N TRP A 162 19.88 -3.46 -25.19
CA TRP A 162 19.95 -2.23 -25.99
C TRP A 162 19.16 -1.08 -25.36
N ARG A 163 17.93 -1.35 -24.90
CA ARG A 163 17.07 -0.35 -24.25
C ARG A 163 17.73 0.24 -23.00
N ARG A 164 18.39 -0.61 -22.20
CA ARG A 164 19.16 -0.23 -21.01
C ARG A 164 20.52 0.39 -21.32
N GLY A 165 20.92 0.45 -22.58
CA GLY A 165 22.19 1.04 -23.00
C GLY A 165 23.42 0.17 -22.74
N ILE A 166 23.25 -1.14 -22.61
CA ILE A 166 24.36 -2.10 -22.54
C ILE A 166 25.01 -2.21 -23.92
N ASP A 167 26.33 -2.35 -23.99
CA ASP A 167 27.06 -2.46 -25.26
C ASP A 167 26.84 -3.80 -26.00
N PRO A 168 26.83 -3.80 -27.34
CA PRO A 168 26.66 -5.02 -28.14
C PRO A 168 27.88 -5.95 -28.05
N GLN A 169 27.63 -7.24 -27.91
CA GLN A 169 28.61 -8.32 -27.88
C GLN A 169 28.83 -8.86 -29.30
N GLY A 170 29.66 -8.17 -30.07
CA GLY A 170 30.10 -8.59 -31.41
C GLY A 170 29.33 -7.98 -32.58
N GLU A 171 29.70 -8.37 -33.82
CA GLU A 171 29.25 -7.67 -35.03
C GLU A 171 27.76 -7.89 -35.37
N ALA A 172 27.26 -9.12 -35.20
CA ALA A 172 25.85 -9.43 -35.48
C ALA A 172 24.92 -8.65 -34.56
N GLU A 173 25.27 -8.55 -33.28
CA GLU A 173 24.51 -7.78 -32.31
C GLU A 173 24.62 -6.28 -32.55
N LYS A 174 25.81 -5.78 -32.87
CA LYS A 174 25.99 -4.37 -33.23
C LYS A 174 25.05 -3.96 -34.37
N ARG A 175 24.92 -4.80 -35.41
CA ARG A 175 23.95 -4.58 -36.49
C ARG A 175 22.50 -4.61 -36.03
N LEU A 176 22.16 -5.51 -35.10
CA LEU A 176 20.81 -5.58 -34.53
C LEU A 176 20.49 -4.31 -33.72
N PHE A 177 21.45 -3.80 -32.95
CA PHE A 177 21.30 -2.58 -32.15
C PHE A 177 21.18 -1.33 -33.04
N GLU A 178 21.99 -1.24 -34.09
CA GLU A 178 21.85 -0.21 -35.12
C GLU A 178 20.45 -0.27 -35.78
N ALA A 179 19.92 -1.48 -36.03
CA ALA A 179 18.57 -1.65 -36.54
C ALA A 179 17.49 -1.19 -35.54
N TYR A 180 17.67 -1.42 -34.23
CA TYR A 180 16.79 -0.88 -33.20
C TYR A 180 16.83 0.65 -33.13
N ASP A 181 18.01 1.26 -33.22
CA ASP A 181 18.15 2.72 -33.26
C ASP A 181 17.40 3.31 -34.47
N VAL A 182 17.55 2.71 -35.65
CA VAL A 182 16.81 3.11 -36.85
C VAL A 182 15.31 2.93 -36.65
N ALA A 183 14.87 1.78 -36.13
CA ALA A 183 13.46 1.52 -35.86
C ALA A 183 12.85 2.52 -34.87
N ALA A 184 13.52 2.81 -33.75
CA ALA A 184 13.07 3.79 -32.77
C ALA A 184 12.92 5.19 -33.41
N ARG A 185 13.90 5.63 -34.22
CA ARG A 185 13.80 6.90 -34.94
C ARG A 185 12.64 6.93 -35.93
N LEU A 186 12.35 5.82 -36.63
CA LEU A 186 11.18 5.72 -37.52
C LEU A 186 9.85 5.90 -36.78
N PHE A 187 9.78 5.51 -35.51
CA PHE A 187 8.64 5.79 -34.63
C PHE A 187 8.69 7.17 -33.97
N GLY A 188 9.69 8.01 -34.29
CA GLY A 188 9.87 9.33 -33.66
C GLY A 188 10.21 9.23 -32.17
N ARG A 189 11.02 8.24 -31.80
CA ARG A 189 11.37 7.91 -30.41
C ARG A 189 12.87 7.68 -30.25
N THR A 190 13.32 7.78 -29.01
CA THR A 190 14.64 7.33 -28.56
C THR A 190 14.51 6.12 -27.65
N ARG A 191 15.62 5.45 -27.33
CA ARG A 191 15.64 4.32 -26.37
C ARG A 191 15.04 4.66 -25.00
N ALA A 192 15.18 5.91 -24.54
CA ALA A 192 14.67 6.37 -23.25
C ALA A 192 13.13 6.58 -23.26
N ASP A 193 12.54 6.74 -24.46
CA ASP A 193 11.10 6.97 -24.63
C ASP A 193 10.30 5.67 -24.76
N LEU A 194 10.97 4.51 -24.74
CA LEU A 194 10.34 3.18 -24.81
C LEU A 194 9.85 2.76 -23.42
N VAL A 195 8.78 3.42 -22.98
CA VAL A 195 8.05 3.12 -21.74
C VAL A 195 6.81 2.31 -22.09
N GLY A 196 6.64 1.17 -21.42
CA GLY A 196 5.47 0.31 -21.57
C GLY A 196 4.28 0.75 -20.72
N PRO A 197 3.06 0.27 -21.02
CA PRO A 197 1.93 0.40 -20.11
C PRO A 197 2.23 -0.26 -18.76
N PRO A 198 1.54 0.15 -17.68
CA PRO A 198 1.62 -0.54 -16.42
C PRO A 198 1.18 -1.99 -16.54
N ARG A 199 1.79 -2.85 -15.74
CA ARG A 199 1.44 -4.27 -15.62
C ARG A 199 0.26 -4.43 -14.67
N VAL A 200 -0.69 -5.27 -15.05
CA VAL A 200 -1.77 -5.69 -14.16
C VAL A 200 -1.21 -6.74 -13.20
N PHE A 201 -1.63 -6.71 -11.94
CA PHE A 201 -1.30 -7.76 -10.98
C PHE A 201 -2.46 -7.98 -9.99
N TRP A 202 -2.46 -9.14 -9.35
CA TRP A 202 -3.46 -9.52 -8.36
C TRP A 202 -2.91 -9.37 -6.93
N THR A 203 -3.59 -8.61 -6.08
CA THR A 203 -3.15 -8.39 -4.69
C THR A 203 -4.32 -8.23 -3.75
N GLY A 204 -4.32 -8.99 -2.64
CA GLY A 204 -5.29 -8.84 -1.55
C GLY A 204 -6.76 -8.91 -1.97
N GLY A 205 -7.10 -9.66 -3.02
CA GLY A 205 -8.48 -9.72 -3.54
C GLY A 205 -8.84 -8.64 -4.57
N HIS A 206 -7.84 -7.88 -5.06
CA HIS A 206 -8.05 -6.76 -5.99
C HIS A 206 -7.12 -6.81 -7.20
N LEU A 207 -7.59 -6.23 -8.31
CA LEU A 207 -6.74 -5.84 -9.43
C LEU A 207 -6.03 -4.51 -9.15
N ALA A 208 -4.76 -4.45 -9.52
CA ALA A 208 -3.93 -3.26 -9.40
C ALA A 208 -3.00 -3.11 -10.60
N LEU A 209 -2.39 -1.93 -10.71
CA LEU A 209 -1.45 -1.56 -11.77
C LEU A 209 -0.09 -1.22 -11.18
N GLU A 210 0.97 -1.72 -11.82
CA GLU A 210 2.36 -1.39 -11.51
C GLU A 210 2.99 -0.67 -12.71
N ALA A 211 3.38 0.58 -12.52
CA ALA A 211 3.98 1.40 -13.58
C ALA A 211 5.33 0.83 -14.01
N GLU A 212 5.60 0.83 -15.31
CA GLU A 212 6.90 0.38 -15.83
C GLU A 212 8.04 1.24 -15.25
N ALA A 213 9.18 0.64 -14.96
CA ALA A 213 10.35 1.38 -14.46
C ALA A 213 10.80 2.40 -15.53
N SER A 214 10.62 3.69 -15.23
CA SER A 214 10.96 4.78 -16.15
C SER A 214 11.19 6.10 -15.42
N ARG A 215 12.01 6.97 -16.02
CA ARG A 215 12.19 8.36 -15.60
C ARG A 215 11.03 9.26 -16.05
N MET A 216 10.22 8.81 -17.01
CA MET A 216 9.05 9.56 -17.48
C MET A 216 7.89 9.38 -16.51
N THR A 217 7.23 10.49 -16.15
CA THR A 217 5.98 10.44 -15.38
C THR A 217 4.89 9.75 -16.20
N GLN A 218 4.25 8.75 -15.60
CA GLN A 218 3.13 8.04 -16.16
C GLN A 218 1.83 8.59 -15.57
N ARG A 219 0.73 8.50 -16.32
CA ARG A 219 -0.59 8.99 -15.90
C ARG A 219 -1.66 7.97 -16.19
N ILE A 220 -2.51 7.71 -15.21
CA ILE A 220 -3.64 6.80 -15.30
C ILE A 220 -4.94 7.58 -15.10
N LYS A 221 -5.88 7.44 -16.05
CA LYS A 221 -7.19 8.08 -15.96
C LYS A 221 -8.25 7.03 -15.64
N THR A 222 -8.72 7.04 -14.40
CA THR A 222 -9.83 6.22 -13.89
C THR A 222 -11.07 7.05 -13.54
N GLY A 223 -10.94 8.38 -13.50
CA GLY A 223 -12.02 9.33 -13.22
C GLY A 223 -11.83 10.66 -13.94
N LEU A 224 -12.34 11.76 -13.35
CA LEU A 224 -12.25 13.10 -13.93
C LEU A 224 -10.81 13.61 -14.04
N PHE A 225 -9.96 13.28 -13.06
CA PHE A 225 -8.56 13.70 -13.01
C PHE A 225 -7.61 12.50 -13.16
N PRO A 226 -6.54 12.62 -13.96
CA PRO A 226 -5.54 11.56 -14.09
C PRO A 226 -4.64 11.50 -12.85
N THR A 227 -4.40 10.30 -12.33
CA THR A 227 -3.43 10.02 -11.28
C THR A 227 -2.03 9.96 -11.89
N GLN A 228 -1.08 10.71 -11.35
CA GLN A 228 0.33 10.63 -11.76
C GLN A 228 1.03 9.49 -11.01
N MET A 229 1.88 8.76 -11.74
CA MET A 229 2.67 7.64 -11.24
C MET A 229 4.14 7.81 -11.62
N SER A 230 5.02 7.65 -10.64
CA SER A 230 6.45 7.45 -10.84
C SER A 230 6.74 6.04 -11.36
N GLY A 231 7.91 5.81 -11.96
CA GLY A 231 8.33 4.47 -12.37
C GLY A 231 8.27 3.48 -11.19
N SER A 232 7.82 2.25 -11.46
CA SER A 232 7.60 1.20 -10.45
C SER A 232 6.55 1.53 -9.37
N GLN A 233 5.90 2.69 -9.43
CA GLN A 233 4.81 3.01 -8.50
C GLN A 233 3.62 2.09 -8.76
N ARG A 234 2.88 1.78 -7.70
CA ARG A 234 1.69 0.95 -7.76
C ARG A 234 0.44 1.76 -7.50
N LEU A 235 -0.62 1.41 -8.22
CA LEU A 235 -1.93 2.03 -8.09
C LEU A 235 -2.99 0.93 -7.99
N ARG A 236 -3.66 0.87 -6.84
CA ARG A 236 -4.85 0.04 -6.67
C ARG A 236 -6.03 0.73 -7.34
N ILE A 237 -6.78 0.00 -8.16
CA ILE A 237 -8.02 0.51 -8.76
C ILE A 237 -9.20 0.01 -7.92
N ALA A 238 -10.01 0.96 -7.43
CA ALA A 238 -11.22 0.62 -6.69
C ALA A 238 -12.25 -0.07 -7.62
N PRO A 239 -12.98 -1.09 -7.14
CA PRO A 239 -14.09 -1.66 -7.88
C PRO A 239 -15.26 -0.64 -7.98
N PRO A 240 -16.15 -0.75 -8.98
CA PRO A 240 -16.12 -1.72 -10.08
C PRO A 240 -14.96 -1.46 -11.06
N TRP A 241 -14.31 -2.53 -11.51
CA TRP A 241 -13.11 -2.45 -12.33
C TRP A 241 -13.47 -2.17 -13.80
N PRO A 242 -12.86 -1.15 -14.41
CA PRO A 242 -13.11 -0.87 -15.82
C PRO A 242 -12.48 -1.96 -16.69
N GLY A 243 -13.12 -2.29 -17.81
CA GLY A 243 -12.56 -3.24 -18.78
C GLY A 243 -11.21 -2.79 -19.33
N LYS A 244 -11.01 -1.47 -19.46
CA LYS A 244 -9.77 -0.84 -19.90
C LYS A 244 -9.47 0.41 -19.06
N VAL A 245 -8.20 0.72 -18.88
CA VAL A 245 -7.72 1.92 -18.20
C VAL A 245 -6.94 2.78 -19.17
N ALA A 246 -7.30 4.06 -19.31
CA ALA A 246 -6.56 4.98 -20.15
C ALA A 246 -5.23 5.36 -19.47
N TRP A 247 -4.13 5.07 -20.14
CA TRP A 247 -2.77 5.35 -19.68
C TRP A 247 -2.04 6.29 -20.64
N SER A 248 -1.14 7.10 -20.09
CA SER A 248 -0.22 7.90 -20.88
C SER A 248 1.14 8.08 -20.22
N ALA A 249 2.17 8.24 -21.05
CA ALA A 249 3.54 8.55 -20.62
C ALA A 249 4.15 9.52 -21.63
N GLY A 250 4.36 10.77 -21.23
CA GLY A 250 4.71 11.85 -22.16
C GLY A 250 3.70 11.96 -23.31
N ASN A 251 4.13 11.67 -24.54
CA ASN A 251 3.31 11.74 -25.76
C ASN A 251 2.64 10.40 -26.13
N ILE A 252 2.79 9.35 -25.31
CA ILE A 252 2.15 8.05 -25.54
C ILE A 252 0.79 8.06 -24.86
N HIS A 253 -0.26 7.65 -25.59
CA HIS A 253 -1.62 7.48 -25.07
C HIS A 253 -2.18 6.15 -25.55
N GLN A 254 -2.66 5.31 -24.64
CA GLN A 254 -3.29 4.03 -24.97
C GLN A 254 -4.22 3.53 -23.88
N ASP A 255 -5.19 2.71 -24.28
CA ASP A 255 -6.07 1.98 -23.36
C ASP A 255 -5.46 0.63 -23.01
N VAL A 256 -5.23 0.41 -21.71
CA VAL A 256 -4.65 -0.82 -21.16
C VAL A 256 -5.77 -1.76 -20.75
N PRO A 257 -5.87 -2.98 -21.32
CA PRO A 257 -6.81 -4.00 -20.88
C PRO A 257 -6.60 -4.34 -19.39
N PHE A 258 -7.63 -4.21 -18.57
CA PHE A 258 -7.52 -4.30 -17.10
C PHE A 258 -8.34 -5.45 -16.53
N ALA A 259 -9.68 -5.34 -16.56
CA ALA A 259 -10.58 -6.42 -16.14
C ALA A 259 -10.83 -7.45 -17.26
N PRO A 260 -11.34 -8.67 -16.96
CA PRO A 260 -11.64 -9.66 -17.98
C PRO A 260 -12.81 -9.18 -18.86
N ALA A 261 -12.67 -9.35 -20.17
CA ALA A 261 -13.76 -9.14 -21.12
C ALA A 261 -14.78 -10.31 -21.04
N PRO A 262 -16.01 -10.14 -21.57
CA PRO A 262 -16.91 -11.27 -21.76
C PRO A 262 -16.25 -12.37 -22.59
N GLY A 263 -16.35 -13.62 -22.13
CA GLY A 263 -15.72 -14.76 -22.82
C GLY A 263 -14.21 -14.91 -22.56
N GLU A 264 -13.65 -14.19 -21.58
CA GLU A 264 -12.22 -14.20 -21.27
C GLU A 264 -11.95 -14.68 -19.85
N VAL A 265 -10.79 -15.29 -19.65
CA VAL A 265 -10.24 -15.67 -18.35
C VAL A 265 -8.89 -14.98 -18.17
N LEU A 266 -8.70 -14.29 -17.05
CA LEU A 266 -7.39 -13.81 -16.62
C LEU A 266 -6.79 -14.82 -15.65
N LEU A 267 -5.53 -15.18 -15.87
CA LEU A 267 -4.78 -16.09 -15.00
C LEU A 267 -3.61 -15.34 -14.36
N PHE A 268 -3.52 -15.45 -13.04
CA PHE A 268 -2.44 -14.91 -12.22
C PHE A 268 -1.77 -16.04 -11.45
N ASP A 269 -0.49 -15.90 -11.19
CA ASP A 269 0.21 -16.72 -10.21
C ASP A 269 -0.36 -16.38 -8.82
N ALA A 270 -0.87 -17.39 -8.12
CA ALA A 270 -1.49 -17.20 -6.82
C ALA A 270 -0.49 -16.73 -5.77
N ASP A 271 0.78 -17.09 -5.88
CA ASP A 271 1.84 -16.84 -4.89
C ASP A 271 2.54 -15.51 -5.08
N SER A 272 2.83 -15.14 -6.33
CA SER A 272 3.44 -13.84 -6.64
C SER A 272 2.40 -12.75 -6.92
N GLY A 273 1.20 -13.11 -7.35
CA GLY A 273 0.20 -12.17 -7.89
C GLY A 273 0.55 -11.69 -9.31
N ALA A 274 1.63 -12.20 -9.91
CA ALA A 274 2.03 -11.84 -11.25
C ALA A 274 0.96 -12.24 -12.26
N PHE A 275 0.70 -11.34 -13.21
CA PHE A 275 -0.18 -11.63 -14.31
C PHE A 275 0.51 -12.55 -15.32
N LEU A 276 -0.09 -13.72 -15.57
CA LEU A 276 0.50 -14.75 -16.43
C LEU A 276 -0.01 -14.62 -17.86
N THR A 277 -1.33 -14.64 -18.04
CA THR A 277 -1.93 -14.57 -19.39
C THR A 277 -3.42 -14.21 -19.37
N ARG A 278 -3.92 -13.75 -20.53
CA ARG A 278 -5.36 -13.63 -20.83
C ARG A 278 -5.70 -14.73 -21.83
N VAL A 279 -6.69 -15.55 -21.52
CA VAL A 279 -7.12 -16.67 -22.37
C VAL A 279 -8.53 -16.41 -22.86
N THR A 280 -8.73 -16.53 -24.17
CA THR A 280 -10.07 -16.51 -24.73
C THR A 280 -10.73 -17.86 -24.52
N ARG A 281 -12.02 -17.91 -24.17
CA ARG A 281 -12.75 -19.18 -23.96
C ARG A 281 -12.97 -19.99 -25.25
N SER A 282 -12.54 -19.47 -26.40
CA SER A 282 -12.41 -20.24 -27.64
C SER A 282 -11.15 -21.12 -27.69
N GLU A 283 -10.21 -20.91 -26.77
CA GLU A 283 -9.06 -21.78 -26.58
C GLU A 283 -9.43 -22.86 -25.55
N ASP A 284 -9.30 -24.14 -25.93
CA ASP A 284 -9.67 -25.27 -25.07
C ASP A 284 -8.60 -25.57 -23.98
N ALA A 285 -7.40 -24.99 -24.14
CA ALA A 285 -6.28 -25.21 -23.24
C ALA A 285 -5.32 -24.01 -23.15
N ALA A 286 -4.65 -23.89 -22.00
CA ALA A 286 -3.58 -22.90 -21.78
C ALA A 286 -2.40 -23.52 -21.02
N ASP A 287 -1.19 -23.29 -21.52
CA ASP A 287 0.06 -23.73 -20.89
C ASP A 287 0.55 -22.67 -19.88
N ILE A 288 0.72 -23.07 -18.62
CA ILE A 288 0.99 -22.14 -17.52
C ILE A 288 2.22 -22.59 -16.71
N ALA A 289 3.23 -21.72 -16.61
CA ALA A 289 4.44 -21.92 -15.82
C ALA A 289 4.26 -21.46 -14.35
N ALA A 290 3.28 -22.06 -13.67
CA ALA A 290 3.03 -21.90 -12.23
C ALA A 290 2.21 -23.10 -11.74
N LEU A 291 2.17 -23.38 -10.43
CA LEU A 291 1.36 -24.47 -9.87
C LEU A 291 0.04 -23.96 -9.30
N HIS A 292 0.09 -22.87 -8.53
CA HIS A 292 -1.07 -22.27 -7.89
C HIS A 292 -1.50 -21.03 -8.66
N LEU A 293 -2.77 -20.96 -9.03
CA LEU A 293 -3.31 -19.95 -9.92
C LEU A 293 -4.51 -19.23 -9.29
N VAL A 294 -4.72 -17.99 -9.69
CA VAL A 294 -5.97 -17.26 -9.48
C VAL A 294 -6.59 -17.00 -10.85
N ALA A 295 -7.81 -17.47 -11.03
CA ALA A 295 -8.58 -17.29 -12.27
C ALA A 295 -9.70 -16.27 -12.06
N LEU A 296 -9.81 -15.28 -12.95
CA LEU A 296 -10.90 -14.31 -12.97
C LEU A 296 -11.70 -14.41 -14.27
N SER A 297 -13.03 -14.43 -14.18
CA SER A 297 -13.92 -14.36 -15.35
C SER A 297 -15.20 -13.58 -15.06
N ARG A 298 -15.85 -13.04 -16.09
CA ARG A 298 -17.19 -12.44 -15.98
C ARG A 298 -18.32 -13.48 -15.95
N SER A 299 -18.02 -14.72 -16.31
CA SER A 299 -18.98 -15.82 -16.26
C SER A 299 -18.70 -16.70 -15.05
N PRO A 300 -19.73 -17.26 -14.40
CA PRO A 300 -19.53 -18.25 -13.34
C PRO A 300 -18.85 -19.48 -13.92
N PHE A 301 -17.97 -20.09 -13.13
CA PHE A 301 -17.26 -21.31 -13.48
C PHE A 301 -16.98 -22.14 -12.23
N ARG A 302 -16.59 -23.40 -12.42
CA ARG A 302 -16.19 -24.30 -11.34
C ARG A 302 -14.90 -25.03 -11.67
N CYS A 303 -14.12 -25.35 -10.65
CA CYS A 303 -12.89 -26.14 -10.75
C CYS A 303 -12.83 -27.22 -9.65
N ALA A 304 -11.85 -28.12 -9.71
CA ALA A 304 -11.79 -29.26 -8.79
C ALA A 304 -11.28 -28.84 -7.40
N SER A 305 -10.25 -27.99 -7.33
CA SER A 305 -9.64 -27.54 -6.08
C SER A 305 -10.54 -26.62 -5.25
N PHE A 306 -11.30 -25.73 -5.89
CA PHE A 306 -12.08 -24.70 -5.20
C PHE A 306 -13.59 -24.95 -5.20
N GLY A 307 -14.10 -25.74 -6.15
CA GLY A 307 -15.53 -25.84 -6.42
C GLY A 307 -16.03 -24.67 -7.25
N ASP A 308 -17.18 -24.09 -6.87
CA ASP A 308 -17.79 -22.97 -7.59
C ASP A 308 -17.03 -21.66 -7.32
N ALA A 309 -16.76 -20.91 -8.38
CA ALA A 309 -16.14 -19.59 -8.27
C ALA A 309 -17.04 -18.61 -7.49
N ILE A 310 -16.44 -17.78 -6.64
CA ILE A 310 -17.15 -16.79 -5.83
C ILE A 310 -17.07 -15.40 -6.46
N LEU A 311 -17.95 -14.49 -6.06
CA LEU A 311 -17.85 -13.09 -6.47
C LEU A 311 -16.59 -12.43 -5.88
N SER A 312 -15.91 -11.65 -6.71
CA SER A 312 -14.78 -10.81 -6.30
C SER A 312 -15.27 -9.51 -5.64
N ALA A 313 -14.34 -8.61 -5.29
CA ALA A 313 -14.70 -7.25 -4.85
C ALA A 313 -15.48 -6.45 -5.91
N ASP A 314 -15.35 -6.82 -7.20
CA ASP A 314 -16.27 -6.40 -8.24
C ASP A 314 -17.38 -7.46 -8.40
N PRO A 315 -18.66 -7.12 -8.14
CA PRO A 315 -19.78 -8.07 -8.22
C PRO A 315 -20.06 -8.57 -9.65
N GLY A 316 -19.46 -7.98 -10.69
CA GLY A 316 -19.54 -8.47 -12.07
C GLY A 316 -18.47 -9.51 -12.44
N ILE A 317 -17.61 -9.90 -11.51
CA ILE A 317 -16.45 -10.78 -11.77
C ILE A 317 -16.39 -11.89 -10.73
N PHE A 318 -16.23 -13.12 -11.23
CA PHE A 318 -16.02 -14.34 -10.46
C PHE A 318 -14.52 -14.64 -10.32
N VAL A 319 -14.13 -15.19 -9.17
CA VAL A 319 -12.75 -15.56 -8.84
C VAL A 319 -12.69 -16.94 -8.17
N ALA A 320 -11.67 -17.72 -8.51
CA ALA A 320 -11.34 -18.98 -7.86
C ALA A 320 -9.81 -19.20 -7.82
N TRP A 321 -9.36 -20.01 -6.85
CA TRP A 321 -7.98 -20.48 -6.75
C TRP A 321 -7.90 -21.87 -7.38
N VAL A 322 -6.97 -22.07 -8.30
CA VAL A 322 -6.95 -23.23 -9.19
C VAL A 322 -5.55 -23.81 -9.23
N GLU A 323 -5.43 -25.13 -9.36
CA GLU A 323 -4.16 -25.79 -9.58
C GLU A 323 -3.92 -26.06 -11.08
N THR A 324 -2.67 -25.99 -11.51
CA THR A 324 -2.27 -26.40 -12.86
C THR A 324 -2.52 -27.90 -13.05
N GLY A 325 -3.14 -28.25 -14.18
CA GLY A 325 -3.66 -29.59 -14.47
C GLY A 325 -5.20 -29.67 -14.42
N GLU A 326 -5.86 -28.66 -13.85
CA GLU A 326 -7.32 -28.63 -13.75
C GLU A 326 -8.01 -28.05 -14.98
N THR A 327 -9.31 -28.35 -15.10
CA THR A 327 -10.21 -27.76 -16.11
C THR A 327 -11.20 -26.81 -15.45
N LEU A 328 -11.23 -25.57 -15.93
CA LEU A 328 -12.28 -24.60 -15.60
C LEU A 328 -13.53 -24.93 -16.41
N ARG A 329 -14.60 -25.32 -15.71
CA ARG A 329 -15.86 -25.71 -16.36
C ARG A 329 -16.87 -24.57 -16.31
N PHE A 330 -17.39 -24.19 -17.47
CA PHE A 330 -18.39 -23.14 -17.62
C PHE A 330 -19.76 -23.73 -17.97
N GLU A 331 -20.83 -23.00 -17.70
CA GLU A 331 -22.20 -23.49 -17.97
C GLU A 331 -22.49 -23.73 -19.45
N ASP A 332 -21.86 -22.95 -20.35
CA ASP A 332 -21.98 -23.08 -21.81
C ASP A 332 -21.03 -24.14 -22.41
N ARG A 333 -20.30 -24.89 -21.57
CA ARG A 333 -19.33 -25.94 -21.94
C ARG A 333 -18.09 -25.47 -22.71
N SER A 334 -17.76 -24.18 -22.67
CA SER A 334 -16.46 -23.70 -23.16
C SER A 334 -15.36 -23.99 -22.11
N ASP A 335 -15.11 -25.26 -21.86
CA ASP A 335 -14.19 -25.70 -20.81
C ASP A 335 -12.74 -25.33 -21.17
N LEU A 336 -11.99 -24.80 -20.20
CA LEU A 336 -10.59 -24.40 -20.38
C LEU A 336 -9.68 -25.27 -19.51
N THR A 337 -8.80 -26.05 -20.12
CA THR A 337 -7.85 -26.91 -19.38
C THR A 337 -6.50 -26.22 -19.19
N LEU A 338 -6.00 -26.20 -17.96
CA LEU A 338 -4.72 -25.58 -17.61
C LEU A 338 -3.64 -26.66 -17.60
N HIS A 339 -2.66 -26.57 -18.48
CA HIS A 339 -1.59 -27.56 -18.61
C HIS A 339 -0.27 -27.03 -18.08
N THR A 340 0.57 -27.95 -17.59
CA THR A 340 1.99 -27.66 -17.42
C THR A 340 2.61 -27.36 -18.79
N PRO A 341 3.59 -26.45 -18.89
CA PRO A 341 4.13 -26.04 -20.18
C PRO A 341 4.70 -27.21 -20.98
N THR A 342 4.42 -27.26 -22.29
CA THR A 342 5.08 -28.23 -23.18
C THR A 342 6.53 -27.86 -23.44
N ASP A 343 6.82 -26.56 -23.49
CA ASP A 343 8.17 -26.03 -23.68
C ASP A 343 9.00 -26.06 -22.39
N ALA A 344 10.32 -25.95 -22.54
CA ALA A 344 11.23 -25.80 -21.41
C ALA A 344 10.89 -24.56 -20.58
N ALA A 345 10.69 -24.73 -19.27
CA ALA A 345 10.25 -23.70 -18.33
C ALA A 345 10.85 -23.93 -16.93
N LEU A 346 11.05 -22.83 -16.21
CA LEU A 346 11.56 -22.80 -14.84
C LEU A 346 10.68 -21.84 -14.04
N TRP A 347 10.09 -22.31 -12.95
CA TRP A 347 9.25 -21.48 -12.08
C TRP A 347 9.49 -21.84 -10.61
N ILE A 348 8.92 -21.03 -9.72
CA ILE A 348 9.07 -21.18 -8.28
C ILE A 348 7.82 -21.82 -7.70
N ASP A 349 8.02 -22.73 -6.76
CA ASP A 349 6.99 -23.34 -5.94
C ASP A 349 7.37 -23.10 -4.48
N GLY A 350 6.64 -22.22 -3.80
CA GLY A 350 7.00 -21.85 -2.44
C GLY A 350 5.99 -20.91 -1.79
N THR A 351 5.98 -20.89 -0.46
CA THR A 351 5.03 -20.05 0.25
C THR A 351 5.52 -18.61 0.32
N ALA A 352 4.71 -17.66 -0.15
CA ALA A 352 5.01 -16.25 0.02
C ALA A 352 4.83 -15.82 1.50
N LEU A 353 5.91 -15.29 2.09
CA LEU A 353 5.91 -14.57 3.37
C LEU A 353 5.28 -13.18 3.23
N GLY A 354 5.46 -12.54 2.07
CA GLY A 354 4.88 -11.24 1.77
C GLY A 354 5.03 -10.87 0.29
N ARG A 355 4.42 -9.76 -0.11
CA ARG A 355 4.42 -9.30 -1.52
C ARG A 355 4.66 -7.81 -1.66
N ASP A 356 5.52 -7.48 -2.60
CA ASP A 356 5.80 -6.15 -3.12
C ASP A 356 5.34 -6.13 -4.59
N GLY A 357 4.04 -5.89 -4.84
CA GLY A 357 3.47 -5.95 -6.20
C GLY A 357 3.39 -7.37 -6.73
N SER A 358 3.97 -7.63 -7.91
CA SER A 358 4.18 -8.98 -8.44
C SER A 358 5.42 -9.68 -7.88
N HIS A 359 6.18 -9.05 -6.98
CA HIS A 359 7.37 -9.65 -6.38
C HIS A 359 7.00 -10.29 -5.04
N ALA A 360 7.02 -11.62 -4.98
CA ALA A 360 6.89 -12.35 -3.72
C ALA A 360 8.23 -12.43 -2.99
N LEU A 361 8.16 -12.30 -1.66
CA LEU A 361 9.18 -12.72 -0.72
C LEU A 361 8.84 -14.14 -0.26
N PHE A 362 9.60 -15.13 -0.69
CA PHE A 362 9.37 -16.55 -0.39
C PHE A 362 10.07 -17.00 0.89
N SER A 363 9.48 -17.99 1.56
CA SER A 363 10.12 -18.77 2.62
C SER A 363 11.16 -19.75 2.06
N CYS A 364 12.04 -20.25 2.92
CA CYS A 364 13.16 -21.13 2.53
C CYS A 364 12.77 -22.60 2.28
N ASP A 365 11.55 -23.00 2.61
CA ASP A 365 11.00 -24.36 2.45
C ASP A 365 10.39 -24.61 1.07
N GLY A 366 10.37 -23.61 0.19
CA GLY A 366 10.03 -23.75 -1.21
C GLY A 366 11.13 -24.38 -2.06
N GLY A 367 10.93 -24.34 -3.38
CA GLY A 367 11.85 -24.84 -4.37
C GLY A 367 11.59 -24.30 -5.78
N LEU A 368 12.38 -24.82 -6.71
CA LEU A 368 12.25 -24.57 -8.14
C LEU A 368 11.66 -25.79 -8.82
N VAL A 369 10.77 -25.56 -9.77
CA VAL A 369 10.27 -26.60 -10.66
C VAL A 369 10.81 -26.35 -12.06
N LEU A 370 11.47 -27.37 -12.60
CA LEU A 370 12.06 -27.38 -13.92
C LEU A 370 11.31 -28.35 -14.83
N ARG A 371 10.87 -27.85 -15.98
CA ARG A 371 10.41 -28.64 -17.11
C ARG A 371 11.41 -28.52 -18.26
N ILE A 372 11.95 -29.64 -18.73
CA ILE A 372 12.76 -29.72 -19.95
C ILE A 372 12.48 -31.02 -20.71
N ASP A 373 12.84 -31.07 -21.99
CA ASP A 373 12.82 -32.32 -22.75
C ASP A 373 14.11 -33.12 -22.52
N PRO A 374 14.06 -34.32 -21.92
CA PRO A 374 15.25 -35.13 -21.63
C PRO A 374 15.92 -35.70 -22.89
N GLU A 375 15.24 -35.76 -24.05
CA GLU A 375 15.81 -36.21 -25.31
C GLU A 375 16.74 -35.16 -25.95
N ILE A 376 16.56 -33.89 -25.58
CA ILE A 376 17.34 -32.76 -26.09
C ILE A 376 18.41 -32.40 -25.07
N GLY A 377 19.70 -32.51 -25.42
CA GLY A 377 20.81 -32.17 -24.51
C GLY A 377 21.04 -33.15 -23.34
N GLY A 378 20.22 -34.19 -23.21
CA GLY A 378 20.35 -35.29 -22.23
C GLY A 378 19.57 -35.08 -20.93
N GLN A 379 19.58 -36.09 -20.04
CA GLN A 379 18.87 -36.03 -18.75
C GLN A 379 19.58 -35.20 -17.68
N GLY A 380 20.88 -34.98 -17.81
CA GLY A 380 21.68 -34.22 -16.84
C GLY A 380 21.64 -32.72 -17.10
N ARG A 381 21.42 -31.91 -16.06
CA ARG A 381 21.51 -30.44 -16.10
C ARG A 381 22.24 -29.89 -14.88
N ILE A 382 22.70 -28.65 -15.01
CA ILE A 382 23.25 -27.88 -13.90
C ILE A 382 22.37 -26.64 -13.72
N VAL A 383 21.89 -26.44 -12.50
CA VAL A 383 21.18 -25.22 -12.09
C VAL A 383 22.14 -24.37 -11.27
N ARG A 384 22.27 -23.11 -11.63
CA ARG A 384 23.11 -22.10 -10.97
C ARG A 384 22.21 -21.11 -10.24
N ALA A 385 22.45 -20.92 -8.95
CA ALA A 385 21.86 -19.83 -8.17
C ALA A 385 22.91 -18.75 -7.95
N ARG A 386 22.56 -17.48 -8.16
CA ARG A 386 23.41 -16.32 -7.92
C ARG A 386 22.73 -15.35 -6.96
N HIS A 387 23.47 -14.95 -5.93
CA HIS A 387 23.09 -13.89 -5.02
C HIS A 387 24.36 -13.26 -4.41
N GLU A 388 24.44 -11.93 -4.38
CA GLU A 388 25.45 -11.12 -3.65
C GLU A 388 26.85 -11.74 -3.51
N GLY A 389 27.55 -11.92 -4.64
CA GLY A 389 28.94 -12.40 -4.66
C GLY A 389 29.11 -13.91 -4.47
N GLU A 390 28.04 -14.64 -4.17
CA GLU A 390 28.02 -16.09 -4.07
C GLU A 390 27.35 -16.71 -5.30
N THR A 391 27.87 -17.86 -5.73
CA THR A 391 27.30 -18.67 -6.80
C THR A 391 27.31 -20.13 -6.37
N ARG A 392 26.15 -20.78 -6.43
CA ARG A 392 26.02 -22.21 -6.13
C ARG A 392 25.54 -22.96 -7.36
N PHE A 393 26.05 -24.17 -7.53
CA PHE A 393 25.70 -25.06 -8.63
C PHE A 393 25.12 -26.36 -8.08
N VAL A 394 23.96 -26.74 -8.60
CA VAL A 394 23.28 -28.00 -8.27
C VAL A 394 23.17 -28.81 -9.56
N SER A 395 23.72 -30.02 -9.55
CA SER A 395 23.58 -30.96 -10.67
C SER A 395 22.33 -31.80 -10.48
N ILE A 396 21.50 -31.87 -11.50
CA ILE A 396 20.23 -32.60 -11.47
C ILE A 396 20.13 -33.58 -12.62
N ARG A 397 19.25 -34.57 -12.42
CA ARG A 397 18.84 -35.51 -13.45
C ARG A 397 17.32 -35.46 -13.58
N VAL A 398 16.83 -35.14 -14.77
CA VAL A 398 15.41 -34.98 -15.03
C VAL A 398 14.77 -36.33 -15.37
N GLY A 399 13.54 -36.54 -14.89
CA GLY A 399 12.74 -37.74 -15.11
C GLY A 399 12.33 -37.94 -16.58
N ALA A 400 11.66 -39.07 -16.87
CA ALA A 400 11.15 -39.38 -18.22
C ALA A 400 9.98 -38.47 -18.64
N ASP A 401 9.25 -37.94 -17.65
CA ASP A 401 8.25 -36.88 -17.80
C ASP A 401 8.87 -35.50 -18.07
N GLY A 402 10.20 -35.39 -17.92
CA GLY A 402 10.94 -34.17 -18.11
C GLY A 402 10.74 -33.12 -17.00
N LEU A 403 10.29 -33.55 -15.81
CA LEU A 403 10.13 -32.70 -14.63
C LEU A 403 11.24 -32.96 -13.59
N ALA A 404 11.63 -31.91 -12.87
CA ALA A 404 12.51 -31.96 -11.71
C ALA A 404 12.14 -30.85 -10.71
N THR A 405 12.12 -31.19 -9.42
CA THR A 405 11.91 -30.23 -8.32
C THR A 405 13.18 -30.12 -7.50
N LEU A 406 13.63 -28.88 -7.23
CA LEU A 406 14.84 -28.58 -6.49
C LEU A 406 14.51 -27.73 -5.26
N PRO A 407 14.65 -28.25 -4.03
CA PRO A 407 14.47 -27.46 -2.82
C PRO A 407 15.45 -26.28 -2.75
N PHE A 408 15.03 -25.15 -2.17
CA PHE A 408 15.93 -24.02 -1.92
C PHE A 408 17.11 -24.36 -1.00
N ALA A 409 16.96 -25.37 -0.14
CA ALA A 409 18.02 -25.91 0.70
C ALA A 409 19.23 -26.43 -0.09
N ASP A 410 19.03 -26.96 -1.31
CA ASP A 410 20.14 -27.42 -2.18
C ASP A 410 21.08 -26.26 -2.59
N PHE A 411 20.56 -25.03 -2.54
CA PHE A 411 21.32 -23.80 -2.78
C PHE A 411 21.80 -23.12 -1.50
N GLY A 412 21.63 -23.75 -0.32
CA GLY A 412 22.02 -23.21 0.99
C GLY A 412 21.20 -22.03 1.48
N LEU A 413 19.96 -21.92 1.01
CA LEU A 413 19.03 -20.86 1.41
C LEU A 413 18.23 -21.22 2.67
N ASP A 414 18.52 -22.37 3.28
CA ASP A 414 18.03 -22.83 4.59
C ASP A 414 18.83 -22.22 5.76
N VAL A 415 19.99 -21.61 5.48
CA VAL A 415 20.80 -20.89 6.49
C VAL A 415 20.26 -19.47 6.66
N ALA A 416 19.99 -19.08 7.91
CA ALA A 416 19.48 -17.76 8.27
C ALA A 416 20.37 -16.62 7.72
N ALA A 417 19.76 -15.71 6.95
CA ALA A 417 20.41 -14.53 6.41
C ALA A 417 19.36 -13.43 6.11
N ASP A 418 19.84 -12.26 5.67
CA ASP A 418 18.98 -11.17 5.22
C ASP A 418 18.14 -11.57 3.99
N PRO A 419 16.90 -11.06 3.87
CA PRO A 419 16.11 -11.21 2.65
C PRO A 419 16.84 -10.63 1.44
N ARG A 420 16.85 -11.36 0.33
CA ARG A 420 17.62 -10.99 -0.86
C ARG A 420 17.01 -11.52 -2.16
N PRO A 421 17.26 -10.84 -3.29
CA PRO A 421 16.94 -11.38 -4.60
C PRO A 421 17.90 -12.51 -4.96
N VAL A 422 17.38 -13.59 -5.53
CA VAL A 422 18.13 -14.75 -6.01
C VAL A 422 17.77 -14.97 -7.47
N LEU A 423 18.80 -15.04 -8.33
CA LEU A 423 18.66 -15.41 -9.74
C LEU A 423 18.99 -16.89 -9.90
N PHE A 424 18.03 -17.65 -10.43
CA PHE A 424 18.20 -19.06 -10.77
C PHE A 424 18.34 -19.22 -12.28
N GLU A 425 19.33 -19.99 -12.70
CA GLU A 425 19.68 -20.20 -14.11
C GLU A 425 19.90 -21.68 -14.40
N VAL A 426 19.19 -22.24 -15.38
CA VAL A 426 19.50 -23.57 -15.91
C VAL A 426 20.56 -23.39 -16.98
N LEU A 427 21.73 -24.01 -16.83
CA LEU A 427 22.82 -23.89 -17.78
C LEU A 427 22.54 -24.69 -19.06
N ALA A 428 23.03 -24.18 -20.18
CA ALA A 428 22.92 -24.86 -21.46
C ALA A 428 23.58 -26.27 -21.43
N PRO A 429 23.07 -27.24 -22.21
CA PRO A 429 23.63 -28.59 -22.26
C PRO A 429 25.14 -28.60 -22.56
N GLY A 430 25.91 -29.39 -21.80
CA GLY A 430 27.37 -29.50 -21.96
C GLY A 430 28.20 -28.38 -21.35
N ALA A 431 27.58 -27.37 -20.71
CA ALA A 431 28.30 -26.38 -19.92
C ALA A 431 28.97 -27.04 -18.69
N ALA A 432 30.26 -26.77 -18.48
CA ALA A 432 31.02 -27.31 -17.37
C ALA A 432 31.03 -26.33 -16.18
N GLY A 433 29.93 -26.25 -15.41
CA GLY A 433 29.88 -25.54 -14.11
C GLY A 433 30.58 -24.18 -14.04
N ASP A 434 30.62 -23.44 -15.14
CA ASP A 434 31.41 -22.22 -15.29
C ASP A 434 30.58 -21.02 -14.81
N LEU A 435 31.24 -20.07 -14.14
CA LEU A 435 30.63 -18.80 -13.75
C LEU A 435 30.07 -18.06 -14.97
N GLU A 436 30.71 -18.15 -16.13
CA GLU A 436 30.27 -17.48 -17.36
C GLU A 436 29.47 -18.40 -18.30
N ALA A 437 29.11 -19.60 -17.85
CA ALA A 437 28.27 -20.50 -18.64
C ALA A 437 26.95 -19.84 -19.01
N ARG A 438 26.55 -20.00 -20.28
CA ARG A 438 25.29 -19.52 -20.82
C ARG A 438 24.10 -20.20 -20.12
N ALA A 439 23.15 -19.40 -19.67
CA ALA A 439 21.85 -19.87 -19.19
C ALA A 439 20.88 -20.13 -20.36
N GLU A 440 20.21 -21.28 -20.31
CA GLU A 440 19.08 -21.65 -21.18
C GLU A 440 17.77 -21.05 -20.65
N LEU A 441 17.53 -21.18 -19.34
CA LEU A 441 16.37 -20.65 -18.64
C LEU A 441 16.83 -19.84 -17.42
N SER A 442 16.07 -18.83 -17.06
CA SER A 442 16.26 -18.10 -15.81
C SER A 442 14.95 -17.62 -15.20
N THR A 443 14.91 -17.56 -13.87
CA THR A 443 13.85 -16.93 -13.06
C THR A 443 14.47 -16.22 -11.86
N THR A 444 13.80 -15.18 -11.34
CA THR A 444 14.30 -14.38 -10.21
C THR A 444 13.22 -14.21 -9.16
N CYS A 445 13.58 -14.29 -7.88
CA CYS A 445 12.67 -13.98 -6.78
C CYS A 445 13.37 -13.47 -5.54
N TRP A 446 12.60 -12.93 -4.59
CA TRP A 446 13.09 -12.63 -3.25
C TRP A 446 12.87 -13.82 -2.35
N ILE A 447 13.88 -14.17 -1.56
CA ILE A 447 13.81 -15.24 -0.58
C ILE A 447 14.29 -14.67 0.76
N TRP A 448 13.66 -15.06 1.86
CA TRP A 448 14.16 -14.84 3.21
C TRP A 448 14.85 -16.11 3.71
N PRO A 449 16.19 -16.21 3.62
CA PRO A 449 16.89 -17.44 3.91
C PRO A 449 16.75 -17.83 5.39
N GLY A 450 16.58 -19.13 5.64
CA GLY A 450 16.38 -19.72 6.96
C GLY A 450 15.03 -19.44 7.62
N ILE A 451 14.08 -18.82 6.92
CA ILE A 451 12.72 -18.59 7.41
C ILE A 451 11.74 -19.52 6.70
N ALA A 452 11.24 -20.51 7.42
CA ALA A 452 10.19 -21.41 6.94
C ALA A 452 8.82 -20.71 6.88
N ALA A 453 7.87 -21.29 6.16
CA ALA A 453 6.51 -20.77 6.08
C ALA A 453 5.84 -20.83 7.47
N PRO A 454 5.38 -19.69 8.04
CA PRO A 454 4.75 -19.68 9.35
C PRO A 454 3.34 -20.30 9.29
N GLN A 455 2.94 -21.03 10.33
CA GLN A 455 1.55 -21.55 10.42
C GLN A 455 0.53 -20.43 10.67
N GLY A 456 0.93 -19.39 11.41
CA GLY A 456 0.17 -18.17 11.66
C GLY A 456 0.85 -16.95 11.04
N ASP A 457 0.68 -15.78 11.65
CA ASP A 457 1.45 -14.60 11.27
C ASP A 457 2.96 -14.82 11.53
N LEU A 458 3.81 -14.01 10.90
CA LEU A 458 5.25 -14.10 11.09
C LEU A 458 5.61 -13.71 12.53
N GLU A 459 6.28 -14.61 13.24
CA GLU A 459 6.70 -14.44 14.64
C GLU A 459 8.20 -14.73 14.79
N ASP A 460 8.89 -13.89 15.56
CA ASP A 460 10.28 -14.02 15.99
C ASP A 460 11.29 -14.23 14.85
N ALA A 461 11.02 -13.66 13.67
CA ALA A 461 11.95 -13.69 12.55
C ALA A 461 13.18 -12.82 12.85
N PRO A 462 14.41 -13.18 12.42
CA PRO A 462 15.60 -12.36 12.60
C PRO A 462 15.43 -10.98 11.96
N LEU A 463 15.77 -9.90 12.67
CA LEU A 463 15.68 -8.55 12.14
C LEU A 463 16.69 -8.36 10.98
N PRO A 464 16.26 -8.07 9.73
CA PRO A 464 17.17 -7.85 8.62
C PRO A 464 18.07 -6.63 8.84
N ALA A 465 19.35 -6.71 8.45
CA ALA A 465 20.23 -5.55 8.47
C ALA A 465 19.77 -4.43 7.52
N THR A 466 18.99 -4.80 6.51
CA THR A 466 18.39 -3.90 5.51
C THR A 466 16.99 -3.39 5.88
N PHE A 467 16.53 -3.64 7.10
CA PHE A 467 15.24 -3.17 7.60
C PHE A 467 15.12 -1.64 7.56
N ASP A 468 14.04 -1.14 6.94
CA ASP A 468 13.70 0.28 6.90
C ASP A 468 12.54 0.56 7.88
N PRO A 469 12.81 1.13 9.07
CA PRO A 469 11.77 1.42 10.05
C PRO A 469 10.78 2.48 9.56
N ALA A 470 11.22 3.43 8.73
CA ALA A 470 10.37 4.53 8.29
C ALA A 470 9.21 4.06 7.41
N ARG A 471 9.43 2.98 6.65
CA ARG A 471 8.49 2.44 5.66
C ARG A 471 7.85 1.10 6.09
N SER A 472 8.28 0.54 7.21
CA SER A 472 7.69 -0.68 7.80
C SER A 472 6.48 -0.36 8.69
N ALA A 473 5.49 -1.26 8.75
CA ALA A 473 4.21 -1.02 9.41
C ALA A 473 3.62 -2.28 10.07
N GLY A 474 2.97 -2.14 11.23
CA GLY A 474 2.29 -3.26 11.89
C GLY A 474 3.21 -4.39 12.35
N LEU A 475 4.46 -4.04 12.66
CA LEU A 475 5.49 -4.96 13.14
C LEU A 475 5.94 -4.56 14.55
N THR A 476 6.18 -5.54 15.40
CA THR A 476 6.90 -5.39 16.67
C THR A 476 8.38 -5.70 16.42
N VAL A 477 9.25 -4.76 16.73
CA VAL A 477 10.71 -4.91 16.58
C VAL A 477 11.34 -5.13 17.95
N GLY A 478 11.88 -6.34 18.16
CA GLY A 478 12.72 -6.67 19.31
C GLY A 478 14.20 -6.34 19.06
N PRO A 479 15.10 -6.63 20.01
CA PRO A 479 16.53 -6.31 19.86
C PRO A 479 17.19 -6.94 18.63
N ARG A 480 16.73 -8.11 18.19
CA ARG A 480 17.25 -8.85 17.02
C ARG A 480 16.17 -9.59 16.25
N THR A 481 14.90 -9.31 16.54
CA THR A 481 13.76 -10.04 15.96
C THR A 481 12.69 -9.07 15.49
N VAL A 482 11.86 -9.54 14.57
CA VAL A 482 10.70 -8.83 14.04
C VAL A 482 9.51 -9.80 13.97
N SER A 483 8.37 -9.35 14.48
CA SER A 483 7.12 -10.10 14.51
C SER A 483 5.98 -9.23 14.00
N VAL A 484 4.93 -9.81 13.46
CA VAL A 484 3.68 -9.08 13.19
C VAL A 484 3.07 -8.64 14.53
N ASP A 485 2.66 -7.38 14.63
CA ASP A 485 1.97 -6.86 15.81
C ASP A 485 0.46 -7.18 15.71
N PRO A 486 -0.08 -8.09 16.54
CA PRO A 486 -1.50 -8.44 16.51
C PRO A 486 -2.43 -7.28 16.94
N ARG A 487 -1.89 -6.24 17.58
CA ARG A 487 -2.64 -5.04 18.01
C ARG A 487 -2.59 -3.92 16.99
N SER A 488 -1.89 -4.09 15.88
CA SER A 488 -1.80 -3.06 14.85
C SER A 488 -3.17 -2.76 14.24
N ASP A 489 -3.42 -1.49 13.92
CA ASP A 489 -4.56 -1.03 13.14
C ASP A 489 -4.38 -1.21 11.62
N MET A 490 -3.21 -1.73 11.19
CA MET A 490 -2.92 -2.05 9.81
C MET A 490 -3.50 -3.43 9.41
N GLU A 491 -4.35 -3.45 8.39
CA GLU A 491 -4.93 -4.70 7.87
C GLU A 491 -3.85 -5.68 7.33
N ALA A 492 -2.78 -5.17 6.74
CA ALA A 492 -1.66 -5.96 6.25
C ALA A 492 -0.34 -5.34 6.75
N PRO A 493 0.44 -6.06 7.57
CA PRO A 493 1.76 -5.60 8.00
C PRO A 493 2.68 -5.39 6.80
N ILE A 494 3.59 -4.44 6.90
CA ILE A 494 4.55 -4.07 5.84
C ILE A 494 5.96 -4.24 6.39
N LEU A 495 6.76 -5.08 5.73
CA LEU A 495 8.20 -5.17 5.92
C LEU A 495 8.88 -4.37 4.81
N ALA A 496 9.45 -3.23 5.16
CA ALA A 496 10.23 -2.42 4.22
C ALA A 496 11.72 -2.76 4.33
N LEU A 497 12.37 -2.96 3.17
CA LEU A 497 13.78 -3.26 3.06
C LEU A 497 14.44 -2.23 2.13
N ARG A 498 15.53 -1.61 2.58
CA ARG A 498 16.28 -0.60 1.81
C ARG A 498 17.66 -1.11 1.42
N ARG A 499 17.94 -1.15 0.11
CA ARG A 499 19.21 -1.60 -0.48
C ARG A 499 19.60 -0.72 -1.68
N GLU A 500 20.85 -0.26 -1.73
CA GLU A 500 21.42 0.48 -2.88
C GLU A 500 20.57 1.67 -3.40
N GLY A 501 19.77 2.29 -2.51
CA GLY A 501 18.86 3.38 -2.87
C GLY A 501 17.47 2.96 -3.39
N ASP A 502 17.19 1.66 -3.48
CA ASP A 502 15.85 1.11 -3.72
C ASP A 502 15.22 0.66 -2.40
N THR A 503 13.94 0.97 -2.18
CA THR A 503 13.17 0.50 -1.02
C THR A 503 12.01 -0.36 -1.50
N ARG A 504 11.94 -1.58 -0.97
CA ARG A 504 10.89 -2.58 -1.27
C ARG A 504 9.99 -2.74 -0.08
N GLU A 505 8.67 -2.64 -0.27
CA GLU A 505 7.67 -2.69 0.79
C GLU A 505 6.83 -3.98 0.67
N PHE A 506 7.32 -5.06 1.30
CA PHE A 506 6.63 -6.35 1.30
C PHE A 506 5.44 -6.33 2.26
N ARG A 507 4.23 -6.35 1.72
CA ARG A 507 3.02 -6.62 2.51
C ARG A 507 3.03 -8.07 2.96
N LEU A 508 3.26 -8.31 4.23
CA LEU A 508 3.34 -9.66 4.79
C LEU A 508 1.97 -10.34 4.68
N ALA A 509 2.01 -11.65 4.42
CA ALA A 509 0.83 -12.48 4.38
C ALA A 509 0.23 -12.54 5.79
N ALA A 510 -0.91 -11.89 5.97
CA ALA A 510 -1.67 -12.00 7.21
C ALA A 510 -2.45 -13.32 7.20
N ARG A 511 -2.04 -14.24 8.07
CA ARG A 511 -2.57 -15.60 8.21
C ARG A 511 -3.41 -15.76 9.48
N SER A 512 -3.40 -14.76 10.37
CA SER A 512 -4.27 -14.70 11.55
C SER A 512 -5.73 -14.33 11.23
N GLU A 513 -6.56 -14.41 12.27
CA GLU A 513 -7.94 -13.98 12.19
C GLU A 513 -8.08 -12.47 12.00
N LYS A 514 -9.03 -12.09 11.14
CA LYS A 514 -9.30 -10.70 10.83
C LYS A 514 -10.76 -10.37 11.08
N LEU A 515 -10.96 -9.28 11.82
CA LEU A 515 -12.28 -8.72 12.08
C LEU A 515 -12.37 -7.37 11.38
N TRP A 516 -13.49 -7.12 10.71
CA TRP A 516 -13.80 -5.82 10.14
C TRP A 516 -15.16 -5.33 10.61
N HIS A 517 -15.28 -4.01 10.76
CA HIS A 517 -16.52 -3.29 10.98
C HIS A 517 -17.03 -2.76 9.64
N CYS A 518 -18.15 -3.32 9.17
CA CYS A 518 -18.81 -2.97 7.92
C CYS A 518 -19.89 -1.92 8.18
N ARG A 519 -19.61 -0.68 7.79
CA ARG A 519 -20.52 0.45 7.93
C ARG A 519 -21.52 0.44 6.79
N ILE A 520 -22.77 0.13 7.08
CA ILE A 520 -23.79 -0.03 6.03
C ILE A 520 -24.16 1.30 5.39
N ALA A 521 -24.24 2.37 6.18
CA ALA A 521 -24.62 3.70 5.69
C ALA A 521 -23.61 4.27 4.67
N THR A 522 -22.31 3.99 4.84
CA THR A 522 -21.24 4.50 3.96
C THR A 522 -20.74 3.47 2.96
N GLY A 523 -21.08 2.18 3.14
CA GLY A 523 -20.52 1.07 2.36
C GLY A 523 -19.04 0.80 2.64
N GLU A 524 -18.49 1.39 3.72
CA GLU A 524 -17.08 1.24 4.08
C GLU A 524 -16.84 0.04 4.98
N ARG A 525 -15.61 -0.50 4.93
CA ARG A 525 -15.15 -1.55 5.82
C ARG A 525 -13.88 -1.11 6.54
N HIS A 526 -13.91 -1.12 7.87
CA HIS A 526 -12.80 -0.71 8.74
C HIS A 526 -12.20 -1.93 9.44
N TYR A 527 -10.88 -2.09 9.42
CA TYR A 527 -10.22 -3.17 10.16
C TYR A 527 -10.33 -2.94 11.66
N VAL A 528 -10.60 -4.01 12.42
CA VAL A 528 -10.74 -3.96 13.87
C VAL A 528 -9.51 -4.63 14.50
N PRO A 529 -8.65 -3.87 15.19
CA PRO A 529 -7.49 -4.44 15.88
C PRO A 529 -7.93 -5.48 16.92
N ARG A 530 -7.11 -6.50 17.12
CA ARG A 530 -7.43 -7.55 18.09
C ARG A 530 -7.49 -6.99 19.51
N GLY A 531 -8.59 -7.26 20.19
CA GLY A 531 -8.89 -6.76 21.53
C GLY A 531 -9.49 -5.36 21.58
N ALA A 532 -9.70 -4.70 20.43
CA ALA A 532 -10.28 -3.36 20.40
C ALA A 532 -11.71 -3.33 20.97
N THR A 533 -12.09 -2.18 21.54
CA THR A 533 -13.46 -1.91 21.97
C THR A 533 -14.17 -1.10 20.90
N LEU A 534 -15.18 -1.68 20.27
CA LEU A 534 -16.04 -1.05 19.28
C LEU A 534 -17.22 -0.38 19.97
N THR A 535 -17.26 0.94 19.91
CA THR A 535 -18.41 1.72 20.35
C THR A 535 -19.40 1.85 19.21
N LEU A 536 -20.64 1.39 19.39
CA LEU A 536 -21.72 1.47 18.41
C LEU A 536 -22.83 2.39 18.95
N GLY A 537 -22.97 3.57 18.34
CA GLY A 537 -24.09 4.48 18.60
C GLY A 537 -25.28 4.21 17.67
N HIS A 538 -26.25 5.11 17.68
CA HIS A 538 -27.48 4.97 16.90
C HIS A 538 -27.24 4.86 15.39
N GLU A 539 -26.32 5.66 14.85
CA GLU A 539 -26.01 5.67 13.41
C GLU A 539 -25.40 4.35 12.94
N ASN A 540 -24.71 3.62 13.84
CA ASN A 540 -24.07 2.34 13.57
C ASN A 540 -24.96 1.14 13.89
N ARG A 541 -26.25 1.35 14.21
CA ARG A 541 -27.13 0.26 14.70
C ARG A 541 -27.31 -0.87 13.70
N HIS A 542 -27.21 -0.56 12.41
CA HIS A 542 -27.36 -1.50 11.30
C HIS A 542 -26.02 -2.01 10.78
N ASP A 543 -24.91 -1.56 11.35
CA ASP A 543 -23.59 -1.98 10.93
C ASP A 543 -23.38 -3.47 11.26
N THR A 544 -22.60 -4.14 10.43
CA THR A 544 -22.29 -5.56 10.58
C THR A 544 -20.80 -5.75 10.84
N LEU A 545 -20.42 -6.93 11.32
CA LEU A 545 -19.01 -7.30 11.41
C LEU A 545 -18.72 -8.46 10.47
N LEU A 546 -17.58 -8.41 9.80
CA LEU A 546 -17.09 -9.53 8.99
C LEU A 546 -15.90 -10.16 9.72
N LEU A 547 -15.96 -11.46 9.97
CA LEU A 547 -14.86 -12.22 10.58
C LEU A 547 -14.32 -13.22 9.56
N ARG A 548 -13.01 -13.18 9.31
CA ARG A 548 -12.26 -14.22 8.61
C ARG A 548 -11.46 -15.04 9.60
N SER A 549 -11.57 -16.36 9.54
CA SER A 549 -10.76 -17.28 10.33
C SER A 549 -10.30 -18.47 9.50
N PRO A 550 -9.02 -18.87 9.59
CA PRO A 550 -8.52 -20.10 8.98
C PRO A 550 -8.89 -21.36 9.80
N ASP A 551 -9.32 -21.19 11.05
CA ASP A 551 -9.60 -22.30 11.97
C ASP A 551 -11.01 -22.86 11.74
N ARG A 552 -11.07 -24.02 11.06
CA ARG A 552 -12.31 -24.70 10.70
C ARG A 552 -13.03 -25.32 11.90
N ASP A 553 -12.34 -25.51 13.02
CA ASP A 553 -12.84 -26.19 14.20
C ASP A 553 -13.17 -25.24 15.37
N ALA A 554 -12.76 -23.98 15.29
CA ALA A 554 -13.11 -22.95 16.26
C ALA A 554 -14.64 -22.75 16.38
N ALA A 555 -15.10 -22.49 17.60
CA ALA A 555 -16.43 -21.94 17.87
C ALA A 555 -16.34 -20.41 17.97
N LEU A 556 -17.31 -19.70 17.40
CA LEU A 556 -17.42 -18.25 17.52
C LEU A 556 -18.35 -17.89 18.68
N LEU A 557 -17.87 -17.05 19.59
CA LEU A 557 -18.64 -16.42 20.64
C LEU A 557 -18.98 -15.00 20.21
N VAL A 558 -20.27 -14.69 20.09
CA VAL A 558 -20.78 -13.34 19.84
C VAL A 558 -21.67 -12.95 21.00
N LEU A 559 -21.21 -12.03 21.85
CA LEU A 559 -21.96 -11.54 23.02
C LEU A 559 -22.50 -12.69 23.89
N GLY A 560 -21.65 -13.70 24.12
CA GLY A 560 -21.97 -14.89 24.91
C GLY A 560 -22.72 -16.00 24.16
N LYS A 561 -23.25 -15.74 22.96
CA LYS A 561 -23.88 -16.76 22.10
C LYS A 561 -22.82 -17.52 21.30
N GLU A 562 -22.81 -18.84 21.43
CA GLU A 562 -21.86 -19.71 20.74
C GLU A 562 -22.41 -20.23 19.41
N LYS A 563 -21.68 -19.99 18.33
CA LYS A 563 -21.82 -20.69 17.05
C LYS A 563 -20.72 -21.74 16.93
N ARG A 564 -21.09 -23.02 16.89
CA ARG A 564 -20.13 -24.13 16.76
C ARG A 564 -19.65 -24.28 15.32
N ARG A 565 -18.32 -24.35 15.13
CA ARG A 565 -17.63 -24.61 13.85
C ARG A 565 -18.21 -23.82 12.65
N PRO A 566 -18.38 -22.48 12.76
CA PRO A 566 -19.03 -21.72 11.69
C PRO A 566 -18.16 -21.62 10.43
N PHE A 567 -16.87 -21.96 10.51
CA PHE A 567 -15.88 -21.90 9.43
C PHE A 567 -15.61 -23.27 8.77
N LEU A 568 -16.37 -24.32 9.09
CA LEU A 568 -16.12 -25.66 8.55
C LEU A 568 -16.13 -25.70 7.00
N GLN A 569 -16.99 -24.91 6.35
CA GLN A 569 -17.17 -24.88 4.89
C GLN A 569 -16.91 -23.48 4.28
N ARG A 570 -16.42 -22.52 5.07
CA ARG A 570 -16.22 -21.12 4.65
C ARG A 570 -15.12 -20.48 5.48
N GLN A 571 -14.35 -19.57 4.91
CA GLN A 571 -13.29 -18.86 5.64
C GLN A 571 -13.77 -17.56 6.28
N SER A 572 -14.94 -17.05 5.88
CA SER A 572 -15.49 -15.79 6.35
C SER A 572 -16.94 -15.96 6.81
N LEU A 573 -17.31 -15.21 7.83
CA LEU A 573 -18.64 -15.17 8.40
C LEU A 573 -19.03 -13.72 8.69
N GLU A 574 -20.20 -13.31 8.21
CA GLU A 574 -20.83 -12.06 8.65
C GLU A 574 -21.57 -12.28 9.98
N ILE A 575 -21.37 -11.35 10.91
CA ILE A 575 -22.10 -11.21 12.16
C ILE A 575 -23.09 -10.07 11.93
N GLY A 576 -24.36 -10.42 11.78
CA GLY A 576 -25.42 -9.46 11.46
C GLY A 576 -25.75 -8.53 12.62
N ALA A 577 -26.35 -7.36 12.32
CA ALA A 577 -26.72 -6.36 13.31
C ALA A 577 -27.58 -6.91 14.46
N SER A 578 -28.50 -7.82 14.17
CA SER A 578 -29.36 -8.49 15.17
C SER A 578 -28.58 -9.39 16.14
N GLU A 579 -27.42 -9.89 15.74
CA GLU A 579 -26.54 -10.68 16.60
C GLU A 579 -25.67 -9.80 17.49
N LEU A 580 -25.50 -8.54 17.11
CA LEU A 580 -24.81 -7.50 17.87
C LEU A 580 -25.75 -6.76 18.83
N GLU A 581 -27.02 -7.13 18.91
CA GLU A 581 -27.95 -6.61 19.92
C GLU A 581 -27.61 -7.21 21.28
N MET A 582 -27.06 -6.37 22.17
CA MET A 582 -26.73 -6.74 23.54
C MET A 582 -28.00 -7.02 24.33
N GLN A 583 -28.00 -8.09 25.11
CA GLN A 583 -28.96 -8.25 26.21
C GLN A 583 -28.41 -7.52 27.44
N GLU A 584 -29.26 -6.79 28.17
CA GLU A 584 -28.83 -6.08 29.39
C GLU A 584 -28.09 -7.02 30.35
N GLY A 585 -26.87 -6.64 30.77
CA GLY A 585 -26.02 -7.46 31.65
C GLY A 585 -25.32 -8.67 30.98
N GLY A 586 -25.39 -8.78 29.64
CA GLY A 586 -24.75 -9.86 28.87
C GLY A 586 -23.24 -9.69 28.65
N ASP A 587 -22.62 -10.72 28.04
CA ASP A 587 -21.23 -10.72 27.61
C ASP A 587 -21.00 -9.69 26.48
N ASP A 588 -19.90 -8.95 26.52
CA ASP A 588 -19.55 -7.90 25.56
C ASP A 588 -18.56 -8.36 24.48
N ARG A 589 -18.10 -9.62 24.56
CA ARG A 589 -16.98 -10.11 23.75
C ARG A 589 -17.43 -10.69 22.42
N ILE A 590 -16.58 -10.46 21.42
CA ILE A 590 -16.47 -11.27 20.22
C ILE A 590 -15.16 -12.04 20.33
N ALA A 591 -15.23 -13.36 20.35
CA ALA A 591 -14.07 -14.21 20.60
C ALA A 591 -14.18 -15.54 19.86
N LEU A 592 -13.03 -16.17 19.59
CA LEU A 592 -12.97 -17.54 19.12
C LEU A 592 -12.59 -18.47 20.26
N ARG A 593 -13.37 -19.53 20.45
CA ARG A 593 -13.01 -20.64 21.33
C ARG A 593 -12.43 -21.75 20.48
N ARG A 594 -11.14 -22.04 20.67
CA ARG A 594 -10.40 -23.09 19.96
C ARG A 594 -10.89 -24.48 20.37
N ALA A 595 -10.54 -25.49 19.57
CA ALA A 595 -10.82 -26.90 19.89
C ALA A 595 -10.21 -27.32 21.24
N GLU A 596 -9.03 -26.80 21.60
CA GLU A 596 -8.40 -27.02 22.91
C GLU A 596 -9.06 -26.27 24.09
N GLY A 597 -10.06 -25.41 23.83
CA GLY A 597 -10.79 -24.65 24.85
C GLY A 597 -10.23 -23.25 25.14
N ARG A 598 -9.08 -22.88 24.56
CA ARG A 598 -8.53 -21.51 24.64
C ARG A 598 -9.50 -20.50 24.02
N VAL A 599 -9.71 -19.37 24.69
CA VAL A 599 -10.56 -18.27 24.21
C VAL A 599 -9.71 -17.09 23.77
N ASP A 600 -9.74 -16.81 22.48
CA ASP A 600 -9.04 -15.72 21.84
C ASP A 600 -9.98 -14.53 21.64
N LEU A 601 -9.80 -13.47 22.42
CA LEU A 601 -10.57 -12.23 22.28
C LEU A 601 -10.24 -11.53 20.95
N LEU A 602 -11.27 -11.21 20.17
CA LEU A 602 -11.16 -10.46 18.92
C LEU A 602 -11.55 -8.99 19.11
N ALA A 603 -12.68 -8.73 19.77
CA ALA A 603 -13.14 -7.37 20.07
C ALA A 603 -14.11 -7.38 21.25
N ARG A 604 -14.35 -6.20 21.83
CA ARG A 604 -15.46 -5.92 22.74
C ARG A 604 -16.44 -4.96 22.09
N ILE A 605 -17.73 -5.14 22.30
CA ILE A 605 -18.76 -4.21 21.83
C ILE A 605 -19.20 -3.34 23.01
N ARG A 606 -19.40 -2.05 22.78
CA ARG A 606 -20.04 -1.13 23.71
C ARG A 606 -21.14 -0.37 22.98
N ARG A 607 -22.40 -0.63 23.30
CA ARG A 607 -23.51 0.18 22.77
C ARG A 607 -23.70 1.43 23.63
N LEU A 608 -24.03 2.53 22.97
CA LEU A 608 -24.39 3.78 23.62
C LEU A 608 -25.87 4.06 23.43
N ASP A 609 -26.46 4.71 24.43
CA ASP A 609 -27.84 5.20 24.39
C ASP A 609 -27.85 6.68 23.94
N ASP A 610 -27.32 6.95 22.75
CA ASP A 610 -27.28 8.31 22.17
C ASP A 610 -28.57 8.69 21.42
N PRO A 611 -28.95 9.98 21.40
CA PRO A 611 -30.14 10.44 20.70
C PRO A 611 -29.96 10.38 19.17
N ALA A 612 -31.03 10.02 18.47
CA ALA A 612 -31.09 9.99 17.02
C ALA A 612 -31.55 11.33 16.42
N ALA A 613 -31.36 11.51 15.10
CA ALA A 613 -31.91 12.63 14.32
C ALA A 613 -31.63 14.01 14.94
N MET A 614 -30.42 14.19 15.49
CA MET A 614 -30.02 15.43 16.12
C MET A 614 -29.68 16.49 15.07
N SER A 615 -30.27 17.69 15.19
CA SER A 615 -29.99 18.81 14.29
C SER A 615 -30.28 20.15 14.96
N VAL A 616 -29.57 21.20 14.57
CA VAL A 616 -29.80 22.56 15.06
C VAL A 616 -30.06 23.52 13.89
N ASP A 617 -31.19 24.22 13.98
CA ASP A 617 -31.55 25.30 13.06
C ASP A 617 -31.35 26.65 13.75
N LYS A 618 -30.67 27.57 13.04
CA LYS A 618 -30.37 28.92 13.54
C LYS A 618 -31.13 29.94 12.70
N SER A 619 -32.02 30.71 13.33
CA SER A 619 -32.54 31.97 12.78
C SER A 619 -31.92 33.17 13.50
N ASP A 620 -32.17 34.40 13.06
CA ASP A 620 -31.62 35.59 13.73
C ASP A 620 -32.07 35.68 15.20
N ASP A 621 -33.33 35.31 15.47
CA ASP A 621 -33.95 35.51 16.78
C ASP A 621 -34.05 34.26 17.64
N ALA A 622 -33.95 33.07 17.04
CA ALA A 622 -34.14 31.82 17.76
C ALA A 622 -33.08 30.76 17.40
N LEU A 623 -32.92 29.81 18.30
CA LEU A 623 -32.16 28.59 18.09
C LEU A 623 -33.09 27.40 18.34
N ARG A 624 -33.21 26.49 17.37
CA ARG A 624 -34.07 25.31 17.48
C ARG A 624 -33.23 24.04 17.37
N LEU A 625 -33.16 23.28 18.45
CA LEU A 625 -32.54 21.95 18.50
C LEU A 625 -33.64 20.88 18.39
N VAL A 626 -33.46 19.90 17.52
CA VAL A 626 -34.33 18.74 17.39
C VAL A 626 -33.52 17.49 17.65
N PHE A 627 -34.07 16.53 18.40
CA PHE A 627 -33.47 15.21 18.60
C PHE A 627 -34.55 14.16 18.94
N ALA A 628 -34.24 12.89 18.76
CA ALA A 628 -35.12 11.77 19.08
C ALA A 628 -34.45 10.90 20.17
N PRO A 629 -34.99 10.85 21.40
CA PRO A 629 -34.40 10.03 22.45
C PRO A 629 -34.65 8.53 22.19
N THR A 630 -33.69 7.68 22.55
CA THR A 630 -33.78 6.22 22.41
C THR A 630 -34.60 5.56 23.50
N ARG A 631 -34.70 6.21 24.68
CA ARG A 631 -35.55 5.82 25.80
C ARG A 631 -36.58 6.93 26.08
N PRO A 632 -37.77 6.59 26.57
CA PRO A 632 -38.75 7.60 26.98
C PRO A 632 -38.17 8.48 28.11
N LEU A 633 -38.21 9.79 27.90
CA LEU A 633 -37.79 10.78 28.88
C LEU A 633 -38.96 11.16 29.79
N ASP A 634 -38.70 11.30 31.09
CA ASP A 634 -39.67 11.80 32.05
C ASP A 634 -39.62 13.33 32.14
N ALA A 635 -38.41 13.92 32.07
CA ALA A 635 -38.24 15.37 32.03
C ALA A 635 -36.96 15.79 31.29
N LEU A 636 -36.94 17.04 30.82
CA LEU A 636 -35.79 17.74 30.26
C LEU A 636 -35.53 19.00 31.07
N ARG A 637 -34.27 19.23 31.46
CA ARG A 637 -33.78 20.46 32.08
C ARG A 637 -32.89 21.20 31.09
N LEU A 638 -33.13 22.50 30.94
CA LEU A 638 -32.21 23.39 30.27
C LEU A 638 -31.49 24.24 31.33
N ARG A 639 -30.15 24.23 31.29
CA ARG A 639 -29.30 25.06 32.14
C ARG A 639 -28.55 26.06 31.28
N ILE A 640 -28.83 27.35 31.44
CA ILE A 640 -28.17 28.44 30.72
C ILE A 640 -27.21 29.14 31.67
N GLU A 641 -25.92 29.09 31.36
CA GLU A 641 -24.83 29.67 32.17
C GLU A 641 -24.17 30.83 31.41
N ASP A 642 -24.06 32.00 32.04
CA ASP A 642 -23.40 33.19 31.47
C ASP A 642 -21.89 33.25 31.79
N THR A 643 -21.16 34.20 31.19
CA THR A 643 -19.71 34.38 31.43
C THR A 643 -19.36 34.80 32.87
N GLN A 644 -20.34 35.29 33.63
CA GLN A 644 -20.19 35.63 35.04
C GLN A 644 -20.38 34.41 35.95
N GLY A 645 -20.76 33.25 35.39
CA GLY A 645 -21.01 32.02 36.13
C GLY A 645 -22.38 31.98 36.80
N HIS A 646 -23.31 32.88 36.45
CA HIS A 646 -24.70 32.75 36.87
C HIS A 646 -25.38 31.70 35.98
N ALA A 647 -25.92 30.67 36.62
CA ALA A 647 -26.69 29.62 35.95
C ALA A 647 -28.19 29.79 36.23
N ARG A 648 -29.00 29.75 35.17
CA ARG A 648 -30.46 29.66 35.25
C ARG A 648 -30.88 28.28 34.78
N GLU A 649 -31.72 27.61 35.56
CA GLU A 649 -32.25 26.28 35.22
C GLU A 649 -33.77 26.34 35.08
N GLY A 650 -34.32 25.53 34.18
CA GLY A 650 -35.76 25.30 34.10
C GLY A 650 -36.08 23.98 33.44
N ASP A 651 -37.19 23.39 33.90
CA ASP A 651 -37.53 22.02 33.57
C ASP A 651 -38.81 21.96 32.74
N HIS A 652 -38.86 21.00 31.83
CA HIS A 652 -40.04 20.61 31.07
C HIS A 652 -40.33 19.15 31.35
N THR A 653 -41.51 18.87 31.87
CA THR A 653 -41.93 17.50 32.24
C THR A 653 -42.70 16.87 31.09
N PHE A 654 -42.30 15.67 30.67
CA PHE A 654 -43.04 14.84 29.70
C PHE A 654 -43.86 13.74 30.40
N GLY A 655 -43.36 13.24 31.53
CA GLY A 655 -43.93 12.13 32.28
C GLY A 655 -44.84 12.55 33.44
N ARG A 656 -45.06 11.64 34.39
CA ARG A 656 -45.97 11.85 35.53
C ARG A 656 -45.28 12.47 36.75
N HIS A 657 -43.95 12.40 36.84
CA HIS A 657 -43.22 12.93 37.99
C HIS A 657 -42.95 14.42 37.76
N PRO A 658 -43.39 15.32 38.66
CA PRO A 658 -43.12 16.74 38.51
C PRO A 658 -41.60 16.99 38.56
N ALA A 659 -41.13 17.90 37.71
CA ALA A 659 -39.77 18.41 37.79
C ALA A 659 -39.68 19.60 38.77
N PRO A 660 -38.55 19.81 39.46
CA PRO A 660 -38.45 20.77 40.56
C PRO A 660 -38.43 22.24 40.11
N ASN A 661 -37.97 22.56 38.90
CA ASN A 661 -37.86 23.94 38.43
C ASN A 661 -39.00 24.30 37.46
N ALA A 662 -39.48 25.56 37.54
CA ALA A 662 -40.40 26.09 36.53
C ALA A 662 -39.71 26.21 35.15
N PRO A 663 -40.45 26.13 34.03
CA PRO A 663 -39.89 26.34 32.70
C PRO A 663 -39.18 27.70 32.58
N LEU A 664 -38.06 27.73 31.87
CA LEU A 664 -37.32 28.96 31.62
C LEU A 664 -38.08 29.89 30.68
N ASP A 665 -38.19 31.15 31.08
CA ASP A 665 -38.73 32.21 30.24
C ASP A 665 -37.90 32.39 28.95
N GLY A 666 -38.57 32.40 27.79
CA GLY A 666 -37.94 32.42 26.46
C GLY A 666 -37.56 31.05 25.89
N VAL A 667 -37.86 29.95 26.59
CA VAL A 667 -37.59 28.58 26.13
C VAL A 667 -38.91 27.85 25.90
N ARG A 668 -39.03 27.20 24.74
CA ARG A 668 -40.18 26.36 24.37
C ARG A 668 -39.69 24.95 24.06
N VAL A 669 -40.37 23.94 24.61
CA VAL A 669 -40.11 22.53 24.33
C VAL A 669 -41.38 21.92 23.77
N ASP A 670 -41.30 21.36 22.57
CA ASP A 670 -42.40 20.66 21.90
C ASP A 670 -42.04 19.16 21.78
N ASN A 671 -42.98 18.29 22.14
CA ASN A 671 -42.85 16.84 21.98
C ASN A 671 -43.71 16.38 20.80
N GLU A 672 -43.07 16.03 19.68
CA GLU A 672 -43.71 15.50 18.48
C GLU A 672 -43.97 14.00 18.67
N MET A 673 -45.03 13.67 19.41
CA MET A 673 -45.35 12.28 19.82
C MET A 673 -45.43 11.28 18.66
N GLU A 674 -45.94 11.70 17.48
CA GLU A 674 -46.03 10.82 16.29
C GLU A 674 -44.66 10.53 15.66
N ALA A 675 -43.70 11.46 15.77
CA ALA A 675 -42.37 11.33 15.21
C ALA A 675 -41.33 10.85 16.25
N GLY A 676 -41.70 10.79 17.53
CA GLY A 676 -40.79 10.47 18.64
C GLY A 676 -39.68 11.49 18.82
N ARG A 677 -39.91 12.76 18.47
CA ARG A 677 -38.89 13.83 18.51
C ARG A 677 -39.22 14.89 19.55
N ILE A 678 -38.18 15.47 20.11
CA ILE A 678 -38.24 16.61 21.01
C ILE A 678 -37.59 17.79 20.29
N ALA A 679 -38.31 18.92 20.24
CA ALA A 679 -37.81 20.18 19.70
C ALA A 679 -37.69 21.22 20.82
N VAL A 680 -36.49 21.74 21.03
CA VAL A 680 -36.18 22.78 22.02
C VAL A 680 -35.88 24.07 21.26
N THR A 681 -36.68 25.11 21.50
CA THR A 681 -36.51 26.44 20.89
C THR A 681 -36.12 27.45 21.98
N ILE A 682 -35.02 28.17 21.77
CA ILE A 682 -34.51 29.20 22.66
C ILE A 682 -34.59 30.55 21.95
N ASP A 683 -35.28 31.53 22.54
CA ASP A 683 -35.36 32.92 22.07
C ASP A 683 -34.09 33.70 22.47
N LYS A 684 -33.27 34.04 21.48
CA LYS A 684 -31.98 34.72 21.68
C LYS A 684 -32.15 36.13 22.24
N ARG A 685 -33.26 36.81 21.97
CA ARG A 685 -33.50 38.20 22.39
C ARG A 685 -33.62 38.34 23.90
N ARG A 686 -33.89 37.24 24.61
CA ARG A 686 -33.98 37.22 26.08
C ARG A 686 -32.63 37.09 26.78
N HIS A 687 -31.54 36.96 26.02
CA HIS A 687 -30.18 36.85 26.53
C HIS A 687 -29.38 38.10 26.15
N ARG A 688 -28.63 38.65 27.11
CA ARG A 688 -27.89 39.93 26.93
C ARG A 688 -26.40 39.76 26.65
N GLY A 689 -25.86 38.55 26.72
CA GLY A 689 -24.44 38.28 26.55
C GLY A 689 -24.17 36.81 26.22
N PRO A 690 -22.90 36.45 25.96
CA PRO A 690 -22.52 35.08 25.63
C PRO A 690 -22.89 34.10 26.74
N ALA A 691 -23.48 32.97 26.37
CA ALA A 691 -23.89 31.95 27.33
C ALA A 691 -23.85 30.54 26.73
N ARG A 692 -23.66 29.53 27.59
CA ARG A 692 -23.77 28.11 27.22
C ARG A 692 -25.09 27.55 27.74
N ALA A 693 -25.90 27.00 26.85
CA ALA A 693 -27.12 26.28 27.17
C ALA A 693 -26.87 24.76 27.13
N MET A 694 -26.89 24.11 28.29
CA MET A 694 -26.69 22.68 28.44
C MET A 694 -28.03 21.96 28.60
N LEU A 695 -28.21 20.86 27.87
CA LEU A 695 -29.39 20.00 28.01
C LEU A 695 -29.09 18.86 29.00
N LEU A 696 -29.94 18.71 30.00
CA LEU A 696 -29.93 17.57 30.91
C LEU A 696 -31.26 16.82 30.83
N VAL A 697 -31.21 15.51 30.89
CA VAL A 697 -32.39 14.64 30.77
C VAL A 697 -32.56 13.79 32.02
N ARG A 698 -33.82 13.51 32.36
CA ARG A 698 -34.21 12.53 33.37
C ARG A 698 -34.97 11.40 32.69
N THR A 699 -34.41 10.20 32.72
CA THR A 699 -35.07 9.03 32.13
C THR A 699 -36.16 8.49 33.06
N GLY A 700 -37.12 7.74 32.50
CA GLY A 700 -38.23 7.20 33.30
C GLY A 700 -37.76 6.24 34.40
N GLY A 701 -37.98 6.61 35.66
CA GLY A 701 -37.62 5.81 36.84
C GLY A 701 -36.37 6.30 37.58
N GLU A 702 -35.67 7.31 37.06
CA GLU A 702 -34.54 7.97 37.73
C GLU A 702 -34.98 9.29 38.39
N GLU A 703 -34.31 9.68 39.48
CA GLU A 703 -34.58 10.96 40.17
C GLU A 703 -33.68 12.10 39.67
N ASP A 704 -32.46 11.78 39.23
CA ASP A 704 -31.42 12.74 38.88
C ASP A 704 -31.43 13.15 37.39
N PHE A 705 -31.03 14.39 37.13
CA PHE A 705 -30.80 14.88 35.76
C PHE A 705 -29.35 14.64 35.35
N THR A 706 -29.16 14.03 34.19
CA THR A 706 -27.84 13.77 33.60
C THR A 706 -27.67 14.54 32.29
N PRO A 707 -26.46 15.00 31.93
CA PRO A 707 -26.25 15.66 30.64
C PRO A 707 -26.65 14.74 29.47
N LEU A 708 -27.42 15.28 28.52
CA LEU A 708 -27.67 14.60 27.25
C LEU A 708 -26.35 14.52 26.47
N ARG A 709 -25.97 13.34 26.00
CA ARG A 709 -24.72 13.11 25.28
C ARG A 709 -24.95 12.38 23.97
N ASP A 710 -24.08 12.61 23.00
CA ASP A 710 -24.09 11.91 21.70
C ASP A 710 -23.32 10.58 21.74
N ALA A 711 -23.17 9.93 20.57
CA ALA A 711 -22.40 8.69 20.40
C ALA A 711 -20.90 8.82 20.68
N THR A 712 -20.34 10.03 20.73
CA THR A 712 -18.94 10.27 21.08
C THR A 712 -18.77 10.55 22.58
N GLY A 713 -19.89 10.67 23.31
CA GLY A 713 -19.93 11.11 24.70
C GLY A 713 -19.91 12.63 24.85
N ALA A 714 -19.99 13.39 23.76
CA ALA A 714 -20.01 14.84 23.77
C ALA A 714 -21.34 15.35 24.36
N PRO A 715 -21.29 16.27 25.35
CA PRO A 715 -22.50 16.86 25.90
C PRO A 715 -23.21 17.71 24.85
N VAL A 716 -24.53 17.58 24.80
CA VAL A 716 -25.39 18.40 23.92
C VAL A 716 -25.54 19.78 24.55
N ALA A 717 -24.71 20.71 24.07
CA ALA A 717 -24.69 22.10 24.48
C ALA A 717 -24.82 23.03 23.28
N LEU A 718 -25.49 24.16 23.49
CA LEU A 718 -25.72 25.19 22.49
C LEU A 718 -25.10 26.52 22.91
N GLY A 719 -24.50 27.23 21.96
CA GLY A 719 -23.95 28.55 22.18
C GLY A 719 -24.98 29.64 21.92
N LEU A 720 -25.14 30.55 22.88
CA LEU A 720 -25.93 31.76 22.73
C LEU A 720 -24.96 32.92 22.51
N PRO A 721 -24.99 33.59 21.33
CA PRO A 721 -24.08 34.69 21.05
C PRO A 721 -24.46 35.94 21.87
N GLY A 722 -23.51 36.85 22.04
CA GLY A 722 -23.73 38.16 22.65
C GLY A 722 -22.47 39.01 22.66
N GLU A 723 -22.63 40.30 22.91
CA GLU A 723 -21.50 41.22 23.06
C GLU A 723 -21.03 41.28 24.52
N MET A 724 -19.74 41.52 24.72
CA MET A 724 -19.15 41.77 26.04
C MET A 724 -18.59 43.17 26.08
N ASN A 725 -19.01 43.93 27.09
CA ASN A 725 -18.45 45.24 27.38
C ASN A 725 -17.34 45.07 28.42
N ASP A 726 -16.10 45.43 28.06
CA ASP A 726 -14.90 45.40 28.91
C ASP A 726 -14.61 44.00 29.54
N PRO A 727 -14.22 43.00 28.72
CA PRO A 727 -14.05 41.62 29.18
C PRO A 727 -12.92 41.46 30.20
N ALA A 728 -13.20 40.79 31.32
CA ALA A 728 -12.21 40.48 32.36
C ALA A 728 -11.62 39.07 32.20
N LEU A 729 -10.55 38.77 32.95
CA LEU A 729 -9.94 37.42 32.97
C LEU A 729 -10.95 36.33 33.38
N ARG A 730 -11.90 36.66 34.26
CA ARG A 730 -12.97 35.73 34.66
C ARG A 730 -13.85 35.35 33.48
N ASP A 731 -14.25 36.30 32.65
CA ASP A 731 -15.05 36.05 31.44
C ASP A 731 -14.28 35.15 30.47
N LEU A 732 -13.00 35.45 30.25
CA LEU A 732 -12.12 34.66 29.40
C LEU A 732 -12.00 33.20 29.88
N LEU A 733 -11.81 32.99 31.19
CA LEU A 733 -11.75 31.66 31.79
C LEU A 733 -13.07 30.91 31.66
N GLN A 734 -14.20 31.61 31.82
CA GLN A 734 -15.52 31.00 31.72
C GLN A 734 -15.84 30.61 30.27
N LEU A 735 -15.49 31.45 29.29
CA LEU A 735 -15.60 31.12 27.87
C LEU A 735 -14.72 29.94 27.48
N ALA A 736 -13.47 29.89 27.98
CA ALA A 736 -12.58 28.74 27.76
C ALA A 736 -13.15 27.43 28.35
N ARG A 737 -13.87 27.50 29.48
CA ARG A 737 -14.60 26.36 30.06
C ARG A 737 -15.84 25.98 29.27
N PHE A 738 -16.56 26.94 28.69
CA PHE A 738 -17.67 26.61 27.80
C PHE A 738 -17.21 25.83 26.58
N LEU A 739 -16.08 26.23 26.02
CA LEU A 739 -15.44 25.64 24.85
C LEU A 739 -14.52 24.45 25.19
N SER A 740 -14.42 24.03 26.47
CA SER A 740 -13.50 22.95 26.83
C SER A 740 -14.02 21.58 26.45
N ASP A 741 -15.34 21.39 26.41
CA ASP A 741 -15.97 20.11 26.13
C ASP A 741 -16.05 19.85 24.61
N PRO A 742 -16.05 18.57 24.17
CA PRO A 742 -16.32 18.23 22.77
C PRO A 742 -17.75 18.59 22.38
N GLU A 743 -17.94 18.86 21.09
CA GLU A 743 -19.25 19.13 20.51
C GLU A 743 -19.70 17.96 19.64
N PRO A 744 -20.99 17.61 19.65
CA PRO A 744 -21.51 16.63 18.72
C PRO A 744 -21.34 17.08 17.26
N ASP A 745 -20.81 16.21 16.41
CA ASP A 745 -20.59 16.50 14.99
C ASP A 745 -21.88 16.91 14.26
N ALA A 746 -23.02 16.32 14.65
CA ALA A 746 -24.34 16.65 14.09
C ALA A 746 -24.80 18.10 14.35
N LEU A 747 -24.18 18.79 15.31
CA LEU A 747 -24.45 20.21 15.58
C LEU A 747 -23.51 21.15 14.81
N GLY A 748 -22.55 20.61 14.05
CA GLY A 748 -21.71 21.41 13.15
C GLY A 748 -20.86 22.49 13.84
N GLY A 749 -20.45 22.27 15.09
CA GLY A 749 -19.66 23.26 15.85
C GLY A 749 -20.44 24.50 16.29
N GLN A 750 -21.77 24.40 16.44
CA GLN A 750 -22.64 25.53 16.75
C GLN A 750 -22.23 26.30 18.01
N LEU A 751 -21.79 25.61 19.07
CA LEU A 751 -21.39 26.25 20.32
C LEU A 751 -20.11 27.06 20.10
N SER A 752 -19.07 26.45 19.52
CA SER A 752 -17.82 27.14 19.18
C SER A 752 -18.07 28.33 18.26
N ALA A 753 -18.84 28.16 17.17
CA ALA A 753 -19.11 29.23 16.21
C ALA A 753 -19.89 30.41 16.83
N ALA A 754 -20.80 30.15 17.78
CA ALA A 754 -21.56 31.21 18.45
C ALA A 754 -20.75 31.98 19.50
N ILE A 755 -19.80 31.32 20.16
CA ILE A 755 -19.03 31.87 21.27
C ILE A 755 -17.65 32.42 20.82
N ALA A 756 -17.10 31.94 19.71
CA ALA A 756 -15.77 32.32 19.21
C ALA A 756 -15.55 33.84 19.11
N PRO A 757 -16.47 34.67 18.57
CA PRO A 757 -16.26 36.12 18.51
C PRO A 757 -16.09 36.77 19.88
N ALA A 758 -16.85 36.31 20.87
CA ALA A 758 -16.73 36.77 22.25
C ALA A 758 -15.40 36.32 22.87
N TYR A 759 -15.00 35.07 22.62
CA TYR A 759 -13.73 34.53 23.11
C TYR A 759 -12.51 35.27 22.55
N GLU A 760 -12.51 35.59 21.25
CA GLU A 760 -11.50 36.43 20.60
C GLU A 760 -11.46 37.84 21.20
N ALA A 761 -12.62 38.48 21.35
CA ALA A 761 -12.71 39.80 21.96
C ALA A 761 -12.19 39.82 23.41
N ALA A 762 -12.38 38.73 24.17
CA ALA A 762 -11.88 38.60 25.54
C ALA A 762 -10.34 38.46 25.61
N PHE A 763 -9.68 37.97 24.56
CA PHE A 763 -8.23 37.90 24.50
C PHE A 763 -7.57 39.23 24.08
N ALA A 764 -8.28 40.07 23.32
CA ALA A 764 -7.73 41.29 22.73
C ALA A 764 -7.06 42.27 23.73
N PRO A 765 -7.57 42.49 24.97
CA PRO A 765 -6.89 43.34 25.95
C PRO A 765 -5.53 42.80 26.39
N PHE A 766 -5.39 41.47 26.49
CA PHE A 766 -4.18 40.80 27.00
C PHE A 766 -3.09 40.69 25.94
N ALA A 767 -3.46 40.55 24.67
CA ALA A 767 -2.52 40.47 23.55
C ALA A 767 -1.58 41.69 23.48
N ARG A 768 -2.07 42.89 23.86
CA ARG A 768 -1.26 44.13 23.87
C ARG A 768 -0.10 44.10 24.87
N SER A 769 -0.21 43.31 25.94
CA SER A 769 0.83 43.17 26.95
C SER A 769 1.96 42.23 26.52
N GLY A 770 1.67 41.28 25.61
CA GLY A 770 2.59 40.21 25.19
C GLY A 770 3.05 39.29 26.33
N MET A 771 2.47 39.40 27.53
CA MET A 771 2.85 38.61 28.70
C MET A 771 1.91 37.43 28.87
N LEU A 772 2.46 36.23 29.08
CA LEU A 772 1.67 35.02 29.36
C LEU A 772 1.05 35.04 30.76
N SER A 773 1.75 35.63 31.74
CA SER A 773 1.38 35.56 33.18
C SER A 773 -0.09 35.91 33.48
N PRO A 774 -0.67 37.01 32.92
CA PRO A 774 -2.05 37.41 33.22
C PRO A 774 -3.12 36.43 32.73
N VAL A 775 -2.82 35.62 31.71
CA VAL A 775 -3.78 34.70 31.06
C VAL A 775 -3.36 33.24 31.15
N LYS A 776 -2.31 32.94 31.91
CA LYS A 776 -1.77 31.59 32.06
C LYS A 776 -2.80 30.58 32.56
N SER A 777 -3.74 31.01 33.40
CA SER A 777 -4.84 30.18 33.89
C SER A 777 -5.74 29.64 32.79
N VAL A 778 -5.78 30.29 31.62
CA VAL A 778 -6.54 29.82 30.44
C VAL A 778 -5.89 28.56 29.85
N LEU A 779 -4.56 28.51 29.78
CA LEU A 779 -3.83 27.29 29.39
C LEU A 779 -4.09 26.14 30.37
N GLY A 780 -4.37 26.46 31.63
CA GLY A 780 -4.64 25.51 32.70
C GLY A 780 -6.10 25.07 32.82
N VAL A 781 -7.00 25.51 31.92
CA VAL A 781 -8.39 25.03 31.91
C VAL A 781 -8.39 23.52 31.66
N SER A 782 -9.17 22.81 32.45
CA SER A 782 -9.33 21.36 32.37
C SER A 782 -10.79 20.99 32.21
N ARG A 783 -11.01 19.80 31.64
CA ARG A 783 -12.34 19.19 31.60
C ARG A 783 -12.59 18.38 32.88
N GLN A 784 -13.86 18.14 33.16
CA GLN A 784 -14.28 17.37 34.34
C GLN A 784 -13.87 15.89 34.27
N ASP A 785 -13.79 15.34 33.06
CA ASP A 785 -13.38 13.94 32.80
C ASP A 785 -11.86 13.75 32.75
N GLY A 786 -11.08 14.83 32.90
CA GLY A 786 -9.62 14.80 32.84
C GLY A 786 -9.04 14.72 31.42
N GLU A 787 -9.88 14.65 30.39
CA GLU A 787 -9.45 14.62 29.00
C GLU A 787 -8.96 16.01 28.52
N PRO A 788 -8.20 16.08 27.41
CA PRO A 788 -7.70 17.33 26.87
C PRO A 788 -8.85 18.30 26.51
N PRO A 789 -8.75 19.60 26.88
CA PRO A 789 -9.75 20.61 26.53
C PRO A 789 -9.86 20.82 25.01
N ARG A 790 -10.96 21.42 24.55
CA ARG A 790 -11.22 21.73 23.13
C ARG A 790 -11.10 23.20 22.72
N HIS A 791 -11.04 24.12 23.67
CA HIS A 791 -10.98 25.56 23.36
C HIS A 791 -9.74 25.89 22.52
N ASP A 792 -9.94 26.75 21.52
CA ASP A 792 -8.91 27.15 20.55
C ASP A 792 -7.92 28.15 21.15
N LEU A 793 -6.65 27.77 21.20
CA LEU A 793 -5.56 28.65 21.64
C LEU A 793 -4.70 29.12 20.46
N ALA A 794 -4.46 28.24 19.49
CA ALA A 794 -3.54 28.49 18.39
C ALA A 794 -4.10 29.50 17.38
N GLY A 795 -5.40 29.50 17.12
CA GLY A 795 -6.05 30.48 16.23
C GLY A 795 -6.23 31.82 16.92
N VAL A 796 -6.86 31.81 18.11
CA VAL A 796 -7.24 33.03 18.84
C VAL A 796 -6.03 33.78 19.43
N ALA A 797 -5.08 33.07 20.03
CA ALA A 797 -3.96 33.67 20.75
C ALA A 797 -2.63 32.93 20.51
N PRO A 798 -2.15 32.83 19.24
CA PRO A 798 -0.92 32.10 18.90
C PRO A 798 0.32 32.60 19.66
N TRP A 799 0.34 33.90 20.01
CA TRP A 799 1.41 34.54 20.79
C TRP A 799 1.63 33.90 22.17
N LEU A 800 0.64 33.19 22.73
CA LEU A 800 0.80 32.46 24.00
C LEU A 800 1.93 31.44 23.94
N PHE A 801 2.19 30.86 22.76
CA PHE A 801 3.21 29.85 22.51
C PHE A 801 4.60 30.46 22.19
N GLU A 802 4.67 31.78 22.03
CA GLU A 802 5.90 32.53 21.79
C GLU A 802 6.60 32.93 23.10
N ALA A 803 5.93 32.76 24.24
CA ALA A 803 6.44 33.13 25.55
C ALA A 803 7.78 32.44 25.91
N PRO A 804 8.62 33.06 26.75
CA PRO A 804 9.86 32.46 27.23
C PRO A 804 9.64 31.08 27.87
N LEU A 805 10.62 30.17 27.74
CA LEU A 805 10.48 28.77 28.16
C LEU A 805 10.08 28.59 29.65
N HIS A 806 10.54 29.49 30.53
CA HIS A 806 10.22 29.44 31.97
C HIS A 806 8.79 29.90 32.31
N ALA A 807 8.06 30.49 31.35
CA ALA A 807 6.74 31.06 31.61
C ALA A 807 5.64 29.98 31.85
N TYR A 808 5.89 28.73 31.45
CA TYR A 808 4.90 27.65 31.44
C TYR A 808 4.83 26.82 32.75
N ALA A 809 5.52 27.22 33.82
CA ALA A 809 5.59 26.43 35.06
C ALA A 809 4.24 26.21 35.77
N GLY A 810 3.99 25.01 36.32
CA GLY A 810 2.81 24.77 37.17
C GLY A 810 1.47 24.66 36.43
N LEU A 811 1.47 24.22 35.18
CA LEU A 811 0.24 23.83 34.47
C LEU A 811 -0.23 22.44 34.95
N PRO A 812 -1.55 22.22 35.15
CA PRO A 812 -2.07 20.93 35.60
C PRO A 812 -2.01 19.88 34.48
N GLU A 813 -1.80 18.61 34.83
CA GLU A 813 -1.77 17.50 33.84
C GLU A 813 -3.05 17.43 32.99
N SER A 814 -4.20 17.69 33.62
CA SER A 814 -5.51 17.74 32.98
C SER A 814 -5.70 18.84 31.93
N SER A 815 -4.73 19.75 31.76
CA SER A 815 -4.73 20.71 30.65
C SER A 815 -4.30 20.10 29.32
N GLY A 816 -3.62 18.95 29.36
CA GLY A 816 -2.89 18.37 28.22
C GLY A 816 -1.62 19.13 27.82
N LEU A 817 -1.27 20.21 28.54
CA LEU A 817 -0.14 21.11 28.25
C LEU A 817 0.89 21.16 29.39
N SER A 818 0.76 20.35 30.45
CA SER A 818 1.76 20.30 31.53
C SER A 818 3.20 20.00 31.07
N PRO A 819 3.44 19.21 29.99
CA PRO A 819 4.80 19.00 29.48
C PRO A 819 5.57 20.26 29.11
N LEU A 820 4.89 21.37 28.83
CA LEU A 820 5.52 22.65 28.49
C LEU A 820 6.49 23.15 29.57
N ASP A 821 6.28 22.81 30.84
CA ASP A 821 7.19 23.20 31.93
C ASP A 821 8.61 22.63 31.76
N ARG A 822 8.74 21.45 31.13
CA ARG A 822 10.04 20.79 30.94
C ARG A 822 10.95 21.52 29.96
N MET A 823 10.41 22.39 29.09
CA MET A 823 11.22 23.08 28.08
C MET A 823 12.37 23.89 28.67
N LYS A 824 12.20 24.44 29.88
CA LYS A 824 13.23 25.24 30.56
C LYS A 824 14.46 24.41 30.97
N ASP A 825 14.25 23.12 31.20
CA ASP A 825 15.27 22.19 31.71
C ASP A 825 16.04 21.49 30.58
N ILE A 826 15.61 21.66 29.32
CA ILE A 826 16.27 21.09 28.15
C ILE A 826 17.53 21.92 27.81
N PRO A 827 18.74 21.31 27.85
CA PRO A 827 19.98 22.00 27.54
C PRO A 827 20.08 22.39 26.07
N ALA A 828 20.89 23.42 25.78
CA ALA A 828 21.22 23.76 24.40
C ALA A 828 22.20 22.72 23.80
N PRO A 829 22.02 22.30 22.53
CA PRO A 829 22.99 21.45 21.86
C PRO A 829 24.29 22.23 21.58
N ALA A 830 25.44 21.55 21.56
CA ALA A 830 26.74 22.18 21.36
C ALA A 830 26.90 22.92 20.01
N ALA A 831 26.13 22.50 19.00
CA ALA A 831 25.95 23.21 17.74
C ALA A 831 24.46 23.11 17.38
N ALA A 832 23.71 24.21 17.35
CA ALA A 832 22.31 24.15 16.95
C ALA A 832 22.16 24.14 15.41
N PRO A 833 21.05 23.58 14.89
CA PRO A 833 20.72 23.70 13.47
C PRO A 833 20.40 25.16 13.13
N SER A 834 20.82 25.63 11.95
CA SER A 834 20.49 26.99 11.50
C SER A 834 19.00 27.11 11.25
N VAL A 835 18.32 28.07 11.90
CA VAL A 835 16.86 28.22 11.74
C VAL A 835 16.48 28.72 10.33
N HIS A 836 17.41 29.40 9.67
CA HIS A 836 17.26 29.98 8.34
C HIS A 836 17.89 29.15 7.21
N GLY A 837 18.36 27.93 7.51
CA GLY A 837 18.84 27.00 6.48
C GLY A 837 17.73 26.57 5.51
N ASP A 838 18.13 25.95 4.40
CA ASP A 838 17.19 25.48 3.37
C ASP A 838 16.32 24.33 3.89
N THR A 839 16.88 23.43 4.72
CA THR A 839 16.22 22.21 5.24
C THR A 839 16.48 21.97 6.73
N PRO A 840 16.19 22.95 7.62
CA PRO A 840 16.77 22.97 8.96
C PRO A 840 16.29 21.83 9.86
N ALA A 841 15.05 21.36 9.67
CA ALA A 841 14.54 20.19 10.38
C ALA A 841 15.16 18.89 9.88
N ALA A 842 15.41 18.74 8.57
CA ALA A 842 16.05 17.55 8.01
C ALA A 842 17.50 17.43 8.51
N ASP A 843 18.26 18.53 8.44
CA ASP A 843 19.66 18.59 8.87
C ASP A 843 19.80 18.18 10.35
N TRP A 844 18.86 18.61 11.19
CA TRP A 844 18.82 18.20 12.60
C TRP A 844 18.51 16.70 12.77
N LEU A 845 17.50 16.20 12.06
CA LEU A 845 17.07 14.80 12.17
C LEU A 845 18.14 13.82 11.67
N GLU A 846 18.88 14.17 10.61
CA GLU A 846 20.01 13.38 10.13
C GLU A 846 21.12 13.28 11.18
N ARG A 847 21.39 14.39 11.88
CA ARG A 847 22.40 14.43 12.93
C ARG A 847 22.07 13.49 14.10
N LEU A 848 20.79 13.40 14.49
CA LEU A 848 20.36 12.50 15.58
C LEU A 848 20.74 11.03 15.34
N GLY A 849 20.90 10.61 14.09
CA GLY A 849 21.32 9.26 13.74
C GLY A 849 22.83 9.03 13.80
N SER A 850 23.65 10.06 14.05
CA SER A 850 25.11 10.03 13.88
C SER A 850 25.91 10.62 15.03
N ASP A 851 25.29 11.41 15.92
CA ASP A 851 25.97 12.14 16.99
C ASP A 851 25.47 11.72 18.39
N ASP A 852 26.31 11.03 19.14
CA ASP A 852 26.04 10.57 20.52
C ASP A 852 26.14 11.71 21.56
N ALA A 853 26.61 12.91 21.19
CA ALA A 853 26.79 14.04 22.10
C ALA A 853 25.55 14.96 22.21
N ILE A 854 24.39 14.52 21.72
CA ILE A 854 23.13 15.27 21.79
C ILE A 854 22.56 15.20 23.21
N PRO A 855 22.13 16.34 23.81
CA PRO A 855 21.69 16.36 25.19
C PRO A 855 20.38 15.57 25.39
N PRO A 856 20.18 14.98 26.58
CA PRO A 856 18.92 14.33 26.94
C PRO A 856 17.73 15.28 26.75
N GLY A 857 16.63 14.76 26.20
CA GLY A 857 15.45 15.55 25.86
C GLY A 857 15.47 16.16 24.45
N LEU A 858 16.63 16.15 23.77
CA LEU A 858 16.77 16.42 22.34
C LEU A 858 17.28 15.20 21.55
N ASP A 859 17.47 14.06 22.19
CA ASP A 859 17.96 12.82 21.57
C ASP A 859 16.89 12.03 20.79
N ALA A 860 17.30 10.96 20.12
CA ALA A 860 16.41 10.06 19.38
C ALA A 860 15.37 9.39 20.29
N ALA A 861 15.72 9.11 21.56
CA ALA A 861 14.83 8.49 22.52
C ALA A 861 13.66 9.41 22.89
N ALA A 862 13.89 10.72 22.99
CA ALA A 862 12.85 11.72 23.22
C ALA A 862 11.84 11.78 22.05
N LEU A 863 12.30 11.70 20.80
CA LEU A 863 11.41 11.63 19.62
C LEU A 863 10.60 10.33 19.59
N GLN A 864 11.23 9.19 19.85
CA GLN A 864 10.53 7.89 19.95
C GLN A 864 9.47 7.89 21.05
N HIS A 865 9.78 8.53 22.19
CA HIS A 865 8.81 8.73 23.26
C HIS A 865 7.65 9.61 22.81
N ALA A 866 7.93 10.73 22.12
CA ALA A 866 6.91 11.63 21.60
C ALA A 866 5.95 10.92 20.62
N PHE A 867 6.46 10.07 19.72
CA PHE A 867 5.63 9.23 18.85
C PHE A 867 4.73 8.28 19.63
N ARG A 868 5.29 7.60 20.63
CA ARG A 868 4.53 6.67 21.49
C ARG A 868 3.38 7.36 22.21
N ILE A 869 3.63 8.52 22.81
CA ILE A 869 2.62 9.31 23.51
C ILE A 869 1.57 9.85 22.54
N LEU A 870 1.98 10.34 21.37
CA LEU A 870 1.05 10.80 20.34
C LEU A 870 0.11 9.67 19.91
N ARG A 871 0.64 8.48 19.60
CA ARG A 871 -0.17 7.32 19.20
C ARG A 871 -1.11 6.87 20.31
N PHE A 872 -0.62 6.82 21.55
CA PHE A 872 -1.47 6.53 22.71
C PHE A 872 -2.65 7.50 22.77
N ARG A 873 -2.41 8.81 22.69
CA ARG A 873 -3.48 9.83 22.73
C ARG A 873 -4.44 9.72 21.54
N LEU A 874 -3.92 9.46 20.34
CA LEU A 874 -4.75 9.32 19.15
C LEU A 874 -5.60 8.03 19.13
N ASN A 875 -5.28 7.03 19.96
CA ASN A 875 -5.98 5.75 19.97
C ASN A 875 -6.83 5.53 21.23
N GLU A 876 -6.29 5.88 22.40
CA GLU A 876 -6.86 5.58 23.71
C GLU A 876 -7.65 6.74 24.31
N THR A 877 -7.48 7.97 23.81
CA THR A 877 -8.26 9.13 24.27
C THR A 877 -9.27 9.59 23.23
N ASP A 878 -10.09 10.57 23.61
CA ASP A 878 -11.06 11.19 22.72
C ASP A 878 -10.42 12.09 21.63
N LEU A 879 -9.08 12.19 21.59
CA LEU A 879 -8.33 12.81 20.49
C LEU A 879 -8.28 11.94 19.23
N ARG A 880 -8.77 10.69 19.29
CA ARG A 880 -9.00 9.83 18.11
C ARG A 880 -9.89 10.47 17.04
N ILE A 881 -10.67 11.50 17.41
CA ILE A 881 -11.43 12.32 16.47
C ILE A 881 -10.54 12.95 15.38
N LEU A 882 -9.25 13.17 15.64
CA LEU A 882 -8.28 13.65 14.63
C LEU A 882 -7.93 12.60 13.57
N LYS A 883 -8.13 11.30 13.86
CA LYS A 883 -7.93 10.18 12.92
C LYS A 883 -9.23 9.71 12.23
N GLY A 884 -10.39 10.10 12.76
CA GLY A 884 -11.70 9.59 12.38
C GLY A 884 -12.24 10.10 11.04
N GLN A 885 -13.56 10.07 10.91
CA GLN A 885 -14.32 10.71 9.83
C GLN A 885 -15.23 11.73 10.49
N GLY A 886 -15.09 12.99 10.11
CA GLY A 886 -15.74 14.14 10.75
C GLY A 886 -15.06 15.43 10.32
N THR A 887 -15.61 16.57 10.70
CA THR A 887 -15.08 17.89 10.30
C THR A 887 -13.66 18.06 10.82
N GLN A 888 -13.39 17.77 12.09
CA GLN A 888 -12.06 17.90 12.68
C GLN A 888 -11.01 16.99 12.02
N ALA A 889 -11.35 15.74 11.71
CA ALA A 889 -10.44 14.83 11.01
C ALA A 889 -10.14 15.29 9.57
N SER A 890 -11.12 15.88 8.89
CA SER A 890 -10.98 16.39 7.53
C SER A 890 -10.13 17.65 7.50
N THR A 891 -10.36 18.56 8.44
CA THR A 891 -9.51 19.72 8.68
C THR A 891 -8.09 19.30 9.03
N ALA A 892 -7.90 18.32 9.93
CA ALA A 892 -6.57 17.79 10.28
C ALA A 892 -5.83 17.22 9.07
N ARG A 893 -6.53 16.52 8.17
CA ARG A 893 -5.96 16.07 6.88
C ARG A 893 -5.51 17.25 6.03
N LEU A 894 -6.36 18.25 5.83
CA LEU A 894 -6.03 19.44 5.04
C LEU A 894 -4.81 20.20 5.57
N LEU A 895 -4.70 20.35 6.90
CA LEU A 895 -3.54 20.97 7.55
C LEU A 895 -2.24 20.20 7.29
N CYS A 896 -2.34 18.87 7.20
CA CYS A 896 -1.20 17.96 7.12
C CYS A 896 -0.91 17.43 5.70
N ASP A 897 -1.73 17.74 4.70
CA ASP A 897 -1.61 17.20 3.35
C ASP A 897 -0.54 17.84 2.47
N THR A 898 0.13 18.87 2.99
CA THR A 898 1.24 19.50 2.28
C THR A 898 2.51 18.66 2.28
N HIS A 899 3.29 18.79 1.22
CA HIS A 899 4.56 18.08 1.07
C HIS A 899 5.49 18.36 2.28
N VAL A 900 6.09 17.29 2.80
CA VAL A 900 7.04 17.31 3.92
C VAL A 900 8.27 16.54 3.42
N ALA A 901 9.37 17.26 3.17
CA ALA A 901 10.59 16.65 2.62
C ALA A 901 11.24 15.70 3.63
N GLU A 902 11.17 16.08 4.91
CA GLU A 902 11.70 15.40 6.08
C GLU A 902 10.81 14.26 6.62
N LEU A 903 9.74 13.88 5.90
CA LEU A 903 8.74 12.94 6.42
C LEU A 903 9.31 11.56 6.71
N ASP A 904 10.13 11.03 5.80
CA ASP A 904 10.73 9.70 5.96
C ASP A 904 11.78 9.70 7.09
N LEU A 905 12.48 10.83 7.32
CA LEU A 905 13.38 11.00 8.47
C LEU A 905 12.61 10.97 9.79
N LEU A 906 11.51 11.72 9.90
CA LEU A 906 10.65 11.69 11.10
C LEU A 906 10.10 10.29 11.35
N ARG A 907 9.65 9.59 10.31
CA ARG A 907 9.09 8.24 10.41
C ARG A 907 10.11 7.21 10.91
N SER A 908 11.41 7.43 10.70
CA SER A 908 12.45 6.53 11.23
C SER A 908 12.46 6.43 12.76
N PHE A 909 11.90 7.43 13.46
CA PHE A 909 11.76 7.46 14.92
C PHE A 909 10.41 6.89 15.41
N ASP A 910 9.49 6.50 14.51
CA ASP A 910 8.16 5.97 14.84
C ASP A 910 8.15 4.43 14.88
N GLN A 911 8.82 3.86 15.88
CA GLN A 911 8.93 2.41 16.08
C GLN A 911 7.56 1.78 16.37
N GLY A 912 6.93 1.19 15.34
CA GLY A 912 5.63 0.50 15.41
C GLY A 912 4.52 1.11 14.56
N GLY A 913 4.79 2.22 13.88
CA GLY A 913 3.75 3.06 13.29
C GLY A 913 3.74 3.23 11.77
N GLY A 914 4.83 2.85 11.09
CA GLY A 914 5.20 3.35 9.76
C GLY A 914 4.33 2.97 8.57
N GLY A 915 3.07 2.54 8.76
CA GLY A 915 2.06 2.45 7.70
C GLY A 915 1.12 3.65 7.65
N ASP A 916 0.88 4.30 8.80
CA ASP A 916 0.09 5.52 8.88
C ASP A 916 1.03 6.73 8.93
N PRO A 917 1.14 7.54 7.86
CA PRO A 917 1.99 8.71 7.85
C PRO A 917 1.44 9.85 8.72
N ARG A 918 0.20 9.74 9.23
CA ARG A 918 -0.46 10.85 9.95
C ARG A 918 0.30 11.31 11.20
N PRO A 919 0.77 10.44 12.12
CA PRO A 919 1.52 10.90 13.29
C PRO A 919 2.81 11.65 12.91
N ALA A 920 3.52 11.21 11.87
CA ALA A 920 4.71 11.91 11.39
C ALA A 920 4.37 13.25 10.74
N ARG A 921 3.22 13.36 10.05
CA ARG A 921 2.72 14.63 9.53
C ARG A 921 2.25 15.58 10.64
N PHE A 922 1.68 15.07 11.72
CA PHE A 922 1.40 15.86 12.93
C PHE A 922 2.69 16.37 13.54
N ALA A 923 3.72 15.52 13.69
CA ALA A 923 5.03 15.92 14.18
C ALA A 923 5.64 17.03 13.30
N ALA A 924 5.57 16.91 11.97
CA ALA A 924 6.05 17.94 11.04
C ALA A 924 5.26 19.26 11.15
N LEU A 925 3.93 19.21 11.28
CA LEU A 925 3.12 20.42 11.48
C LEU A 925 3.46 21.11 12.80
N ILE A 926 3.63 20.32 13.87
CA ILE A 926 4.03 20.79 15.20
C ILE A 926 5.43 21.39 15.18
N GLU A 927 6.40 20.77 14.47
CA GLU A 927 7.74 21.33 14.26
C GLU A 927 7.66 22.72 13.66
N ARG A 928 6.93 22.87 12.54
CA ARG A 928 6.84 24.13 11.81
C ARG A 928 6.18 25.23 12.66
N PHE A 929 5.14 24.88 13.42
CA PHE A 929 4.53 25.79 14.36
C PHE A 929 5.49 26.17 15.50
N ALA A 930 6.17 25.19 16.11
CA ALA A 930 7.14 25.44 17.18
C ALA A 930 8.30 26.34 16.73
N ARG A 931 8.78 26.16 15.51
CA ARG A 931 9.79 27.02 14.87
C ARG A 931 9.27 28.42 14.63
N ALA A 932 8.04 28.57 14.13
CA ALA A 932 7.40 29.86 13.97
C ALA A 932 7.23 30.57 15.33
N CYS A 933 6.84 29.85 16.39
CA CYS A 933 6.75 30.40 17.74
C CYS A 933 8.11 30.85 18.28
N ALA A 934 9.19 30.10 18.02
CA ALA A 934 10.54 30.49 18.39
C ALA A 934 10.98 31.80 17.72
N ALA A 935 10.62 31.96 16.46
CA ALA A 935 10.88 33.15 15.66
C ALA A 935 9.86 34.30 15.88
N ARG A 936 8.91 34.17 16.83
CA ARG A 936 7.81 35.13 17.06
C ARG A 936 6.99 35.44 15.80
N ARG A 937 6.69 34.40 15.02
CA ARG A 937 5.90 34.44 13.77
C ARG A 937 4.70 33.49 13.84
N ALA A 938 4.21 33.17 15.03
CA ALA A 938 3.12 32.21 15.20
C ALA A 938 1.83 32.70 14.52
N ALA A 939 1.51 33.99 14.59
CA ALA A 939 0.34 34.56 13.90
C ALA A 939 0.45 34.42 12.36
N ALA A 940 1.60 34.80 11.78
CA ALA A 940 1.84 34.68 10.34
C ALA A 940 1.77 33.23 9.85
N PHE A 941 2.21 32.26 10.67
CA PHE A 941 2.07 30.84 10.34
C PHE A 941 0.62 30.40 10.22
N ILE A 942 -0.28 30.90 11.08
CA ILE A 942 -1.72 30.61 10.98
C ILE A 942 -2.30 31.23 9.70
N ASP A 943 -1.94 32.48 9.40
CA ASP A 943 -2.39 33.19 8.19
C ASP A 943 -1.97 32.45 6.91
N ASP A 944 -0.74 31.91 6.88
CA ASP A 944 -0.24 31.11 5.75
C ASP A 944 -1.03 29.80 5.56
N ILE A 945 -1.45 29.16 6.66
CA ILE A 945 -2.27 27.94 6.60
C ILE A 945 -3.68 28.26 6.10
N GLU A 946 -4.30 29.31 6.63
CA GLU A 946 -5.62 29.82 6.18
C GLU A 946 -5.59 30.08 4.68
N PHE A 947 -4.58 30.82 4.20
CA PHE A 947 -4.41 31.13 2.78
C PHE A 947 -4.28 29.87 1.91
N ARG A 948 -3.48 28.88 2.34
CA ARG A 948 -3.24 27.66 1.57
C ARG A 948 -4.40 26.67 1.56
N THR A 949 -5.16 26.58 2.64
CA THR A 949 -6.20 25.56 2.82
C THR A 949 -7.60 26.09 2.52
N GLY A 950 -7.81 27.41 2.56
CA GLY A 950 -9.12 28.05 2.46
C GLY A 950 -10.00 27.85 3.70
N LEU A 951 -9.46 27.27 4.77
CA LEU A 951 -10.15 27.09 6.05
C LEU A 951 -10.14 28.40 6.83
N SER A 952 -11.18 28.65 7.63
CA SER A 952 -11.20 29.81 8.51
C SER A 952 -10.14 29.69 9.61
N ARG A 953 -9.66 30.83 10.11
CA ARG A 953 -8.74 30.91 11.25
C ARG A 953 -9.20 30.07 12.45
N HIS A 954 -10.50 30.07 12.73
CA HIS A 954 -11.09 29.31 13.82
C HIS A 954 -10.97 27.79 13.63
N GLU A 955 -11.28 27.28 12.42
CA GLU A 955 -11.14 25.86 12.11
C GLU A 955 -9.68 25.41 12.18
N VAL A 956 -8.77 26.23 11.64
CA VAL A 956 -7.32 25.99 11.72
C VAL A 956 -6.87 25.95 13.18
N GLY A 957 -7.24 26.95 13.97
CA GLY A 957 -6.84 27.10 15.36
C GLY A 957 -7.34 25.97 16.25
N GLN A 958 -8.62 25.64 16.15
CA GLN A 958 -9.23 24.56 16.93
C GLN A 958 -8.50 23.24 16.70
N VAL A 959 -8.30 22.86 15.44
CA VAL A 959 -7.65 21.58 15.10
C VAL A 959 -6.16 21.60 15.42
N LEU A 960 -5.45 22.70 15.16
CA LEU A 960 -4.04 22.82 15.53
C LEU A 960 -3.85 22.73 17.05
N THR A 961 -4.75 23.32 17.85
CA THR A 961 -4.73 23.21 19.31
C THR A 961 -4.91 21.76 19.76
N LEU A 962 -5.80 21.00 19.12
CA LEU A 962 -5.96 19.56 19.41
C LEU A 962 -4.74 18.74 18.99
N ILE A 963 -4.14 19.04 17.84
CA ILE A 963 -2.89 18.41 17.39
C ILE A 963 -1.76 18.71 18.38
N LEU A 964 -1.66 19.94 18.89
CA LEU A 964 -0.68 20.30 19.92
C LEU A 964 -0.94 19.57 21.24
N ARG A 965 -2.20 19.41 21.67
CA ARG A 965 -2.54 18.61 22.85
C ARG A 965 -2.25 17.13 22.63
N ALA A 966 -2.44 16.59 21.41
CA ALA A 966 -2.09 15.22 21.08
C ALA A 966 -0.55 15.02 21.07
N GLY A 967 0.18 15.95 20.46
CA GLY A 967 1.62 15.87 20.23
C GLY A 967 2.45 16.86 21.04
N VAL A 968 2.04 17.17 22.28
CA VAL A 968 2.70 18.21 23.09
C VAL A 968 4.19 17.91 23.32
N GLU A 969 4.56 16.63 23.34
CA GLU A 969 5.95 16.18 23.46
C GLU A 969 6.80 16.64 22.27
N PHE A 970 6.27 16.57 21.04
CA PHE A 970 6.93 17.14 19.87
C PHE A 970 7.06 18.65 19.98
N PHE A 971 6.01 19.32 20.47
CA PHE A 971 6.07 20.77 20.62
C PHE A 971 7.14 21.17 21.64
N VAL A 972 7.22 20.51 22.79
CA VAL A 972 8.26 20.71 23.81
C VAL A 972 9.65 20.50 23.21
N TYR A 973 9.85 19.39 22.50
CA TYR A 973 11.10 19.05 21.84
C TYR A 973 11.55 20.14 20.85
N PHE A 974 10.71 20.44 19.85
CA PHE A 974 11.08 21.37 18.78
C PHE A 974 11.10 22.82 19.26
N ARG A 975 10.20 23.23 20.14
CA ARG A 975 10.17 24.61 20.67
C ARG A 975 11.43 24.89 21.50
N ALA A 976 11.91 23.94 22.30
CA ALA A 976 13.17 24.07 23.02
C ALA A 976 14.34 24.15 22.04
N LEU A 977 14.46 23.20 21.09
CA LEU A 977 15.50 23.19 20.06
C LEU A 977 15.62 24.54 19.33
N TRP A 978 14.52 25.03 18.77
CA TRP A 978 14.51 26.24 17.97
C TRP A 978 14.76 27.51 18.79
N THR A 979 14.36 27.55 20.06
CA THR A 979 14.74 28.67 20.94
C THR A 979 16.24 28.73 21.10
N ARG A 980 16.87 27.59 21.43
CA ARG A 980 18.31 27.51 21.65
C ARG A 980 19.09 27.81 20.38
N ALA A 981 18.59 27.37 19.23
CA ALA A 981 19.15 27.69 17.93
C ALA A 981 19.19 29.20 17.67
N ILE A 982 18.06 29.89 17.88
CA ILE A 982 17.99 31.36 17.71
C ILE A 982 18.87 32.08 18.72
N GLU A 983 18.92 31.62 19.98
CA GLU A 983 19.81 32.19 21.01
C GLU A 983 21.29 32.08 20.62
N GLN A 984 21.69 30.97 19.99
CA GLN A 984 23.05 30.76 19.50
C GLN A 984 23.34 31.58 18.22
N ASP A 985 22.43 31.64 17.26
CA ASP A 985 22.56 32.44 16.03
C ASP A 985 22.68 33.94 16.33
N VAL A 986 22.09 34.43 17.42
CA VAL A 986 22.21 35.84 17.87
C VAL A 986 23.51 36.09 18.65
N SER A 987 24.11 35.03 19.21
CA SER A 987 25.34 35.12 20.02
C SER A 987 26.63 34.90 19.22
N ALA A 988 26.51 34.33 18.01
CA ALA A 988 27.58 34.17 17.02
C ALA A 988 27.66 35.38 16.09
#